data_AF-A0A4Q7LZL9-F1
#
_entry.id   AF-A0A4Q7LZL9-F1
#
_cell.length_a   1.000
_cell.length_b   1.000
_cell.length_c   1.000
_cell.angle_alpha   90.00
_cell.angle_beta   90.00
_cell.angle_gamma   90.00
#
_symmetry.space_group_name_H-M   'P 1'
#
loop_
_entity.id
_entity.type
_entity.pdbx_description
1 polymer ?
#
loop_
_entity_poly.entity_id
_entity_poly.type
_entity_poly.pdbx_seq_one_letter_code
_entity_poly.pdbx_strand_id
1 'polypeptide(L)'
;MDGLSLYFRAMRHLPVSEIRRLAINEDASLRAMGGSERTISSVYGIALAAMNYFSDPTVMMLTSGPPSETVDIASLSFPRRLAVRLDPAYVRNRAMGGSQVRWSAYADPLFSEPLGGRVTFECADARCAAKTGKVTGAWPDDGLCPTCQAAMVDLVTPDPEFSHTDTLTQNGWAYFYLRGMFPADTTYVLLEAVSQTAGTTVETMRFRFDKGYRHADRGRTIVTKPLTGERIVRDGLLTEIAVGGQPRTSVYDQELVAKRDGQAHLEEVATPIVRSTSVRYSQSPKALFMITPPHLDKYARLLLVLLRDMVDLNFEAAYMTRTNQQPDLGTKFMLDEIGNLKSEGNGLRGFETLLSIGLGQRQQFHLILQSLQQLTEIYGGSVESILQSNTANLIFLKSTDTELIERLSKMSGQRHVAYRGSKTVTKDMEDLLQFKSVEGRVSYTMALDTENVILANDLTFLPARNWVVLRSGEYPIWNRDETIMPMAYALLDKQPPVGAPTFSLQNLPSLSNAGAYDPRKDTPNFESALQRICAQALASTQSKAEYQQVAGIDEDEITYMEPDFYAEQVMSLIQANVVGRPSLDETIALLREEFAPWVIGATAQGSTSTASAAGGAASERIMGDSGSGEAAAGAASGQTADKPRGGPALIVDDDEGFPLDFDDYDEPGA
;
A
#
# COMPACT_ATOMS: atom_id res chain seq x y z
N MET A 1 0.02 20.03 -34.02
CA MET A 1 -0.69 19.05 -33.20
C MET A 1 0.38 18.31 -32.42
N ASP A 2 0.32 18.34 -31.09
CA ASP A 2 1.27 17.67 -30.21
C ASP A 2 1.12 16.13 -30.31
N GLY A 3 2.21 15.40 -30.05
CA GLY A 3 2.25 13.94 -30.17
C GLY A 3 1.29 13.21 -29.23
N LEU A 4 0.99 13.80 -28.07
CA LEU A 4 0.05 13.25 -27.09
C LEU A 4 -1.41 13.34 -27.57
N SER A 5 -1.81 14.51 -28.10
CA SER A 5 -3.12 14.64 -28.75
C SER A 5 -3.32 13.68 -29.91
N LEU A 6 -2.27 13.43 -30.71
CA LEU A 6 -2.32 12.48 -31.82
C LEU A 6 -2.49 11.05 -31.30
N TYR A 7 -1.74 10.67 -30.25
CA TYR A 7 -1.85 9.38 -29.59
C TYR A 7 -3.28 9.07 -29.13
N PHE A 8 -3.91 9.99 -28.39
CA PHE A 8 -5.27 9.80 -27.90
C PHE A 8 -6.32 9.81 -29.02
N ARG A 9 -6.11 10.58 -30.10
CA ARG A 9 -6.98 10.51 -31.28
C ARG A 9 -6.90 9.14 -31.95
N ALA A 10 -5.69 8.64 -32.22
CA ALA A 10 -5.50 7.32 -32.81
C ALA A 10 -6.08 6.21 -31.91
N MET A 11 -5.92 6.33 -30.58
CA MET A 11 -6.49 5.38 -29.62
C MET A 11 -8.02 5.29 -29.70
N ARG A 12 -8.73 6.39 -29.97
CA ARG A 12 -10.20 6.38 -30.11
C ARG A 12 -10.70 5.57 -31.31
N HIS A 13 -9.85 5.35 -32.32
CA HIS A 13 -10.21 4.53 -33.48
C HIS A 13 -10.10 3.03 -33.22
N LEU A 14 -9.31 2.62 -32.21
CA LEU A 14 -9.19 1.23 -31.81
C LEU A 14 -10.49 0.72 -31.16
N PRO A 15 -10.73 -0.60 -31.09
CA PRO A 15 -11.85 -1.12 -30.31
C PRO A 15 -11.69 -0.74 -28.83
N VAL A 16 -12.78 -0.39 -28.17
CA VAL A 16 -12.73 0.17 -26.81
C VAL A 16 -12.65 -1.00 -25.81
N SER A 17 -11.47 -1.23 -25.23
CA SER A 17 -11.31 -2.06 -24.04
C SER A 17 -11.56 -1.23 -22.77
N GLU A 18 -11.70 -1.87 -21.61
CA GLU A 18 -11.90 -1.17 -20.33
C GLU A 18 -10.79 -0.14 -20.06
N ILE A 19 -9.53 -0.52 -20.29
CA ILE A 19 -8.37 0.35 -20.11
C ILE A 19 -8.39 1.54 -21.08
N ARG A 20 -8.73 1.30 -22.35
CA ARG A 20 -8.83 2.39 -23.34
C ARG A 20 -9.98 3.32 -23.03
N ARG A 21 -11.11 2.80 -22.53
CA ARG A 21 -12.25 3.60 -22.09
C ARG A 21 -11.85 4.59 -21.01
N LEU A 22 -11.12 4.13 -19.97
CA LEU A 22 -10.60 5.01 -18.92
C LEU A 22 -9.69 6.10 -19.50
N ALA A 23 -8.71 5.72 -20.32
CA ALA A 23 -7.78 6.67 -20.94
C ALA A 23 -8.48 7.72 -21.83
N ILE A 24 -9.47 7.30 -22.63
CA ILE A 24 -10.24 8.18 -23.51
C ILE A 24 -11.15 9.12 -22.71
N ASN A 25 -11.77 8.63 -21.62
CA ASN A 25 -12.63 9.44 -20.77
C ASN A 25 -11.86 10.56 -20.05
N GLU A 26 -10.65 10.26 -19.57
CA GLU A 26 -9.78 11.27 -18.97
C GLU A 26 -9.35 12.34 -20.01
N ASP A 27 -8.92 11.93 -21.21
CA ASP A 27 -8.62 12.87 -22.30
C ASP A 27 -9.86 13.69 -22.73
N ALA A 28 -11.05 13.09 -22.77
CA ALA A 28 -12.29 13.80 -23.06
C ALA A 28 -12.63 14.84 -21.99
N SER A 29 -12.45 14.51 -20.71
CA SER A 29 -12.68 15.41 -19.58
C SER A 29 -11.71 16.60 -19.62
N LEU A 30 -10.43 16.35 -19.89
CA LEU A 30 -9.42 17.40 -20.07
C LEU A 30 -9.76 18.35 -21.24
N ARG A 31 -10.27 17.80 -22.36
CA ARG A 31 -10.71 18.62 -23.51
C ARG A 31 -11.98 19.40 -23.23
N ALA A 32 -12.94 18.83 -22.50
CA ALA A 32 -14.21 19.48 -22.15
C ALA A 32 -14.02 20.65 -21.17
N MET A 33 -13.05 20.55 -20.26
CA MET A 33 -12.62 21.66 -19.40
C MET A 33 -11.88 22.77 -20.18
N GLY A 34 -11.60 22.54 -21.47
CA GLY A 34 -10.79 23.36 -22.35
C GLY A 34 -11.51 24.45 -23.14
N GLY A 35 -12.57 25.05 -22.60
CA GLY A 35 -13.29 26.15 -23.25
C GLY A 35 -12.45 27.41 -23.56
N SER A 36 -11.23 27.51 -23.00
CA SER A 36 -10.22 28.50 -23.41
C SER A 36 -8.83 27.86 -23.51
N GLU A 37 -8.07 28.19 -24.56
CA GLU A 37 -6.67 27.76 -24.73
C GLU A 37 -5.79 28.13 -23.51
N ARG A 38 -6.16 29.20 -22.80
CA ARG A 38 -5.47 29.67 -21.59
C ARG A 38 -5.68 28.73 -20.40
N THR A 39 -6.88 28.19 -20.25
CA THR A 39 -7.23 27.21 -19.20
C THR A 39 -6.59 25.86 -19.48
N ILE A 40 -6.59 25.42 -20.74
CA ILE A 40 -5.87 24.23 -21.20
C ILE A 40 -4.38 24.37 -20.86
N SER A 41 -3.76 25.49 -21.24
CA SER A 41 -2.35 25.75 -20.97
C SER A 41 -2.03 25.78 -19.48
N SER A 42 -2.92 26.29 -18.62
CA SER A 42 -2.72 26.25 -17.16
C SER A 42 -2.85 24.84 -16.58
N VAL A 43 -3.82 24.03 -17.03
CA VAL A 43 -4.01 22.66 -16.55
C VAL A 43 -2.85 21.77 -17.00
N TYR A 44 -2.46 21.87 -18.28
CA TYR A 44 -1.25 21.21 -18.78
C TYR A 44 0.01 21.75 -18.08
N GLY A 45 0.08 23.04 -17.76
CA GLY A 45 1.19 23.61 -17.00
C GLY A 45 1.32 23.02 -15.61
N ILE A 46 0.20 22.86 -14.88
CA ILE A 46 0.17 22.22 -13.56
C ILE A 46 0.51 20.73 -13.68
N ALA A 47 -0.08 20.03 -14.66
CA ALA A 47 0.19 18.60 -14.89
C ALA A 47 1.65 18.36 -15.29
N LEU A 48 2.22 19.21 -16.16
CA LEU A 48 3.63 19.16 -16.55
C LEU A 48 4.54 19.50 -15.38
N ALA A 49 4.19 20.47 -14.54
CA ALA A 49 4.95 20.77 -13.33
C ALA A 49 4.95 19.57 -12.37
N ALA A 50 3.80 18.91 -12.20
CA ALA A 50 3.69 17.69 -11.41
C ALA A 50 4.44 16.51 -12.05
N MET A 51 4.42 16.36 -13.38
CA MET A 51 5.16 15.33 -14.10
C MET A 51 6.68 15.60 -14.12
N ASN A 52 7.09 16.86 -14.04
CA ASN A 52 8.50 17.23 -13.91
C ASN A 52 9.12 16.70 -12.61
N TYR A 53 8.30 16.34 -11.62
CA TYR A 53 8.77 15.58 -10.46
C TYR A 53 9.38 14.22 -10.87
N PHE A 54 8.73 13.53 -11.81
CA PHE A 54 9.16 12.22 -12.32
C PHE A 54 10.26 12.32 -13.40
N SER A 55 10.63 13.53 -13.83
CA SER A 55 11.78 13.73 -14.73
C SER A 55 13.12 13.67 -13.99
N ASP A 56 13.12 13.78 -12.65
CA ASP A 56 14.32 13.61 -11.84
C ASP A 56 14.86 12.18 -12.01
N PRO A 57 16.14 12.00 -12.42
CA PRO A 57 16.70 10.67 -12.66
C PRO A 57 16.58 9.72 -11.47
N THR A 58 16.65 10.25 -10.24
CA THR A 58 16.56 9.46 -9.00
C THR A 58 15.13 8.95 -8.79
N VAL A 59 14.15 9.84 -8.94
CA VAL A 59 12.73 9.49 -8.81
C VAL A 59 12.34 8.49 -9.89
N MET A 60 12.79 8.72 -11.12
CA MET A 60 12.59 7.79 -12.22
C MET A 60 13.18 6.42 -11.89
N MET A 61 14.47 6.30 -11.53
CA MET A 61 15.09 5.02 -11.16
C MET A 61 14.32 4.27 -10.06
N LEU A 62 13.84 4.99 -9.03
CA LEU A 62 13.07 4.39 -7.92
C LEU A 62 11.68 3.89 -8.35
N THR A 63 11.05 4.57 -9.31
CA THR A 63 9.67 4.30 -9.72
C THR A 63 9.56 3.41 -10.96
N SER A 64 10.66 3.19 -11.69
CA SER A 64 10.65 2.47 -12.97
C SER A 64 11.47 1.17 -13.00
N GLY A 65 11.88 0.66 -11.84
CA GLY A 65 12.56 -0.63 -11.73
C GLY A 65 11.72 -1.82 -12.25
N PRO A 66 12.36 -2.93 -12.70
CA PRO A 66 11.66 -4.11 -13.17
C PRO A 66 10.82 -4.75 -12.05
N PRO A 67 9.71 -5.47 -12.36
CA PRO A 67 8.83 -6.07 -11.35
C PRO A 67 9.51 -7.04 -10.36
N SER A 68 10.68 -7.58 -10.70
CA SER A 68 11.51 -8.40 -9.79
C SER A 68 12.22 -7.57 -8.72
N GLU A 69 12.42 -6.28 -8.97
CA GLU A 69 13.11 -5.32 -8.12
C GLU A 69 12.16 -4.34 -7.43
N THR A 70 10.91 -4.25 -7.89
CA THR A 70 9.88 -3.46 -7.22
C THR A 70 9.47 -4.06 -5.87
N VAL A 71 9.11 -3.16 -4.95
CA VAL A 71 8.56 -3.53 -3.64
C VAL A 71 7.08 -3.82 -3.82
N ASP A 72 6.69 -5.07 -3.59
CA ASP A 72 5.28 -5.45 -3.52
C ASP A 72 4.69 -5.02 -2.17
N ILE A 73 4.04 -3.85 -2.14
CA ILE A 73 3.50 -3.22 -0.93
C ILE A 73 2.51 -4.14 -0.19
N ALA A 74 1.61 -4.79 -0.92
CA ALA A 74 0.60 -5.66 -0.33
C ALA A 74 1.19 -6.92 0.32
N SER A 75 2.42 -7.32 -0.07
CA SER A 75 3.12 -8.44 0.56
C SER A 75 3.62 -8.19 1.99
N LEU A 76 3.51 -6.96 2.49
CA LEU A 76 3.82 -6.64 3.88
C LEU A 76 2.79 -7.24 4.84
N SER A 77 1.50 -7.06 4.53
CA SER A 77 0.38 -7.61 5.29
C SER A 77 -0.03 -9.01 4.84
N PHE A 78 0.09 -9.28 3.53
CA PHE A 78 -0.30 -10.54 2.89
C PHE A 78 0.89 -11.13 2.11
N PRO A 79 1.86 -11.74 2.81
CA PRO A 79 3.12 -12.20 2.20
C PRO A 79 2.96 -13.38 1.24
N ARG A 80 1.82 -14.07 1.25
CA ARG A 80 1.57 -15.32 0.53
C ARG A 80 0.23 -15.24 -0.19
N ARG A 81 0.30 -14.88 -1.46
CA ARG A 81 -0.84 -14.71 -2.36
C ARG A 81 -0.58 -15.51 -3.62
N LEU A 82 -1.45 -16.45 -3.90
CA LEU A 82 -1.50 -17.16 -5.17
C LEU A 82 -2.76 -16.70 -5.90
N ALA A 83 -2.73 -16.57 -7.22
CA ALA A 83 -3.91 -16.25 -7.98
C ALA A 83 -3.85 -16.93 -9.35
N VAL A 84 -5.03 -17.34 -9.82
CA VAL A 84 -5.22 -17.91 -11.15
C VAL A 84 -6.23 -17.04 -11.86
N ARG A 85 -5.90 -16.65 -13.09
CA ARG A 85 -6.82 -15.97 -14.00
C ARG A 85 -7.35 -16.99 -14.99
N LEU A 86 -8.64 -17.31 -14.86
CA LEU A 86 -9.39 -18.06 -15.85
C LEU A 86 -9.73 -17.15 -17.03
N ASP A 87 -9.90 -17.75 -18.21
CA ASP A 87 -10.32 -16.98 -19.37
C ASP A 87 -11.72 -16.35 -19.14
N PRO A 88 -11.89 -15.03 -19.35
CA PRO A 88 -13.18 -14.37 -19.14
C PRO A 88 -14.34 -14.96 -19.95
N ALA A 89 -14.08 -15.45 -21.18
CA ALA A 89 -15.11 -16.07 -21.99
C ALA A 89 -15.53 -17.42 -21.40
N TYR A 90 -14.57 -18.22 -20.91
CA TYR A 90 -14.86 -19.45 -20.16
C TYR A 90 -15.72 -19.18 -18.92
N VAL A 91 -15.35 -18.16 -18.14
CA VAL A 91 -16.08 -17.75 -16.92
C VAL A 91 -17.51 -17.34 -17.22
N ARG A 92 -17.73 -16.61 -18.32
CA ARG A 92 -19.05 -16.16 -18.75
C ARG A 92 -19.91 -17.29 -19.29
N ASN A 93 -19.36 -18.12 -20.18
CA ASN A 93 -20.09 -19.21 -20.82
C ASN A 93 -20.64 -20.22 -19.80
N ARG A 94 -19.96 -20.36 -18.66
CA ARG A 94 -20.41 -21.21 -17.54
C ARG A 94 -21.07 -20.43 -16.39
N ALA A 95 -21.36 -19.15 -16.57
CA ALA A 95 -21.95 -18.27 -15.55
C ALA A 95 -21.23 -18.35 -14.18
N MET A 96 -19.90 -18.46 -14.19
CA MET A 96 -19.09 -18.61 -12.99
C MET A 96 -18.76 -17.29 -12.31
N GLY A 97 -18.96 -16.14 -12.98
CA GLY A 97 -18.73 -14.82 -12.38
C GLY A 97 -19.55 -14.65 -11.11
N GLY A 98 -18.90 -14.28 -10.00
CA GLY A 98 -19.53 -14.18 -8.69
C GLY A 98 -19.67 -15.50 -7.93
N SER A 99 -19.23 -16.64 -8.49
CA SER A 99 -19.22 -17.91 -7.76
C SER A 99 -18.26 -17.86 -6.58
N GLN A 100 -18.60 -18.58 -5.50
CA GLN A 100 -17.70 -18.72 -4.36
C GLN A 100 -16.56 -19.65 -4.76
N VAL A 101 -15.33 -19.24 -4.50
CA VAL A 101 -14.13 -20.02 -4.75
C VAL A 101 -13.58 -20.52 -3.43
N ARG A 102 -13.29 -21.82 -3.34
CA ARG A 102 -12.64 -22.45 -2.19
C ARG A 102 -11.27 -22.96 -2.59
N TRP A 103 -10.27 -22.60 -1.79
CA TRP A 103 -8.90 -23.05 -1.91
C TRP A 103 -8.54 -23.93 -0.73
N SER A 104 -7.86 -25.04 -1.01
CA SER A 104 -7.30 -25.93 0.01
C SER A 104 -5.94 -26.45 -0.43
N ALA A 105 -4.99 -26.57 0.49
CA ALA A 105 -3.64 -27.07 0.22
C ALA A 105 -3.42 -28.47 0.79
N TYR A 106 -2.62 -29.28 0.10
CA TYR A 106 -2.37 -30.70 0.36
C TYR A 106 -0.88 -31.02 0.24
N ALA A 107 -0.43 -32.01 1.00
CA ALA A 107 0.94 -32.49 0.98
C ALA A 107 1.22 -33.40 -0.22
N ASP A 108 0.19 -34.07 -0.75
CA ASP A 108 0.31 -35.14 -1.73
C ASP A 108 -0.39 -34.82 -3.07
N PRO A 109 0.07 -35.42 -4.18
CA PRO A 109 -0.50 -35.19 -5.51
C PRO A 109 -1.86 -35.88 -5.75
N LEU A 110 -2.32 -36.73 -4.82
CA LEU A 110 -3.63 -37.37 -4.86
C LEU A 110 -4.69 -36.58 -4.11
N PHE A 111 -4.30 -35.50 -3.41
CA PHE A 111 -5.17 -34.65 -2.61
C PHE A 111 -5.86 -35.41 -1.47
N SER A 112 -5.16 -36.37 -0.85
CA SER A 112 -5.68 -37.15 0.28
C SER A 112 -5.24 -36.63 1.66
N GLU A 113 -4.13 -35.90 1.73
CA GLU A 113 -3.51 -35.41 2.96
C GLU A 113 -3.53 -33.87 2.99
N PRO A 114 -4.60 -33.24 3.52
CA PRO A 114 -4.68 -31.79 3.61
C PRO A 114 -3.67 -31.23 4.61
N LEU A 115 -3.06 -30.10 4.26
CA LEU A 115 -2.11 -29.41 5.13
C LEU A 115 -2.82 -28.77 6.32
N GLY A 116 -2.32 -29.07 7.53
CA GLY A 116 -2.83 -28.53 8.79
C GLY A 116 -4.18 -29.11 9.25
N GLY A 117 -4.85 -29.93 8.44
CA GLY A 117 -6.18 -30.45 8.74
C GLY A 117 -6.24 -31.11 10.13
N ARG A 118 -7.11 -30.60 11.00
CA ARG A 118 -7.47 -31.30 12.24
C ARG A 118 -8.55 -32.31 11.89
N VAL A 119 -8.32 -33.58 12.19
CA VAL A 119 -9.38 -34.58 12.06
C VAL A 119 -10.31 -34.44 13.27
N THR A 120 -11.51 -33.90 13.05
CA THR A 120 -12.53 -33.79 14.09
C THR A 120 -13.53 -34.93 13.91
N PHE A 121 -13.62 -35.81 14.91
CA PHE A 121 -14.61 -36.89 14.92
C PHE A 121 -15.72 -36.58 15.92
N GLU A 122 -16.97 -36.81 15.52
CA GLU A 122 -18.12 -36.80 16.41
C GLU A 122 -18.72 -38.22 16.39
N CYS A 123 -18.52 -39.00 17.46
CA CYS A 123 -19.03 -40.36 17.48
C CYS A 123 -20.55 -40.35 17.73
N ALA A 124 -21.31 -40.94 16.80
CA ALA A 124 -22.78 -40.97 16.81
C ALA A 124 -23.39 -41.79 17.98
N ASP A 125 -22.58 -42.57 18.71
CA ASP A 125 -23.06 -43.34 19.87
C ASP A 125 -22.99 -42.49 21.15
N ALA A 126 -24.16 -42.20 21.73
CA ALA A 126 -24.32 -41.41 22.96
C ALA A 126 -23.53 -41.97 24.15
N ARG A 127 -23.17 -43.26 24.16
CA ARG A 127 -22.35 -43.89 25.20
C ARG A 127 -20.85 -43.60 25.06
N CYS A 128 -20.35 -43.31 23.86
CA CYS A 128 -18.95 -42.95 23.60
C CYS A 128 -18.71 -41.43 23.77
N ALA A 129 -19.68 -40.59 23.42
CA ALA A 129 -19.58 -39.13 23.54
C ALA A 129 -19.26 -38.66 24.98
N ALA A 130 -19.73 -39.40 26.00
CA ALA A 130 -19.46 -39.11 27.41
C ALA A 130 -18.03 -39.42 27.87
N LYS A 131 -17.25 -40.22 27.11
CA LYS A 131 -15.87 -40.58 27.44
C LYS A 131 -14.82 -39.82 26.62
N THR A 132 -15.11 -39.49 25.37
CA THR A 132 -14.12 -38.87 24.48
C THR A 132 -14.17 -37.35 24.49
N GLY A 133 -15.33 -36.73 24.73
CA GLY A 133 -15.50 -35.30 24.45
C GLY A 133 -15.14 -34.95 23.00
N LYS A 134 -15.14 -33.66 22.65
CA LYS A 134 -14.54 -33.20 21.39
C LYS A 134 -13.02 -33.31 21.50
N VAL A 135 -12.43 -34.40 21.00
CA VAL A 135 -10.97 -34.53 20.92
C VAL A 135 -10.48 -33.73 19.72
N THR A 136 -9.76 -32.64 19.94
CA THR A 136 -8.99 -31.94 18.91
C THR A 136 -7.51 -32.29 19.09
N GLY A 137 -6.95 -33.17 18.27
CA GLY A 137 -5.55 -33.58 18.39
C GLY A 137 -5.20 -34.88 17.65
N ALA A 138 -3.97 -35.36 17.85
CA ALA A 138 -3.51 -36.66 17.33
C ALA A 138 -4.21 -37.84 18.03
N TRP A 139 -4.27 -38.97 17.34
CA TRP A 139 -4.91 -40.22 17.75
C TRP A 139 -4.49 -40.62 19.19
N PRO A 140 -5.43 -40.86 20.11
CA PRO A 140 -5.11 -41.65 21.29
C PRO A 140 -5.03 -43.11 20.85
N ASP A 141 -3.86 -43.74 21.02
CA ASP A 141 -3.58 -45.13 20.59
C ASP A 141 -4.47 -46.20 21.23
N ASP A 142 -5.32 -45.83 22.20
CA ASP A 142 -6.04 -46.75 23.05
C ASP A 142 -7.58 -46.53 23.02
N GLY A 143 -8.31 -47.43 22.33
CA GLY A 143 -9.66 -47.84 22.79
C GLY A 143 -10.92 -47.27 22.12
N LEU A 144 -10.94 -47.00 20.81
CA LEU A 144 -12.20 -46.73 20.09
C LEU A 144 -12.91 -48.02 19.63
N CYS A 145 -14.25 -48.03 19.65
CA CYS A 145 -15.04 -49.18 19.20
C CYS A 145 -15.06 -49.28 17.65
N PRO A 146 -15.32 -50.48 17.08
CA PRO A 146 -15.31 -50.69 15.62
C PRO A 146 -16.27 -49.77 14.84
N THR A 147 -17.36 -49.34 15.47
CA THR A 147 -18.36 -48.45 14.88
C THR A 147 -17.85 -47.00 14.77
N CYS A 148 -17.14 -46.48 15.78
CA CYS A 148 -16.52 -45.16 15.67
C CYS A 148 -15.33 -45.19 14.69
N GLN A 149 -14.62 -46.33 14.54
CA GLN A 149 -13.57 -46.50 13.51
C GLN A 149 -14.13 -46.43 12.08
N ALA A 150 -15.33 -46.95 11.84
CA ALA A 150 -15.99 -46.92 10.53
C ALA A 150 -16.61 -45.54 10.19
N ALA A 151 -16.98 -44.74 11.20
CA ALA A 151 -17.52 -43.38 11.02
C ALA A 151 -16.45 -42.30 10.77
N MET A 152 -15.16 -42.66 10.78
CA MET A 152 -14.01 -41.74 10.65
C MET A 152 -13.75 -41.21 9.22
N VAL A 153 -14.52 -41.61 8.22
CA VAL A 153 -14.09 -41.44 6.82
C VAL A 153 -14.24 -40.02 6.27
N ASP A 154 -15.15 -39.16 6.76
CA ASP A 154 -15.60 -38.01 5.94
C ASP A 154 -15.79 -36.66 6.64
N LEU A 155 -14.94 -36.23 7.58
CA LEU A 155 -14.95 -34.82 8.04
C LEU A 155 -13.53 -34.30 8.33
N VAL A 156 -12.69 -34.24 7.30
CA VAL A 156 -11.47 -33.43 7.39
C VAL A 156 -11.84 -31.98 7.10
N THR A 157 -11.96 -31.16 8.14
CA THR A 157 -12.09 -29.72 7.97
C THR A 157 -10.73 -29.13 7.55
N PRO A 158 -10.65 -28.42 6.42
CA PRO A 158 -9.43 -27.73 6.03
C PRO A 158 -8.99 -26.75 7.12
N ASP A 159 -7.68 -26.72 7.43
CA ASP A 159 -7.15 -25.77 8.40
C ASP A 159 -7.34 -24.33 7.87
N PRO A 160 -7.85 -23.38 8.67
CA PRO A 160 -7.91 -21.97 8.31
C PRO A 160 -6.55 -21.36 7.88
N GLU A 161 -5.43 -21.96 8.25
CA GLU A 161 -4.10 -21.54 7.81
C GLU A 161 -3.80 -21.90 6.34
N PHE A 162 -4.34 -23.02 5.86
CA PHE A 162 -4.07 -23.60 4.54
C PHE A 162 -5.29 -23.64 3.63
N SER A 163 -6.38 -22.99 4.05
CA SER A 163 -7.60 -22.83 3.28
C SER A 163 -8.00 -21.36 3.17
N HIS A 164 -8.71 -21.04 2.10
CA HIS A 164 -9.19 -19.69 1.85
C HIS A 164 -10.44 -19.74 0.99
N THR A 165 -11.35 -18.81 1.23
CA THR A 165 -12.57 -18.65 0.45
C THR A 165 -12.62 -17.23 -0.07
N ASP A 166 -12.87 -17.09 -1.37
CA ASP A 166 -13.01 -15.81 -2.05
C ASP A 166 -14.15 -15.88 -3.08
N THR A 167 -14.34 -14.84 -3.87
CA THR A 167 -15.31 -14.79 -4.97
C THR A 167 -14.57 -14.72 -6.30
N LEU A 168 -15.02 -15.50 -7.29
CA LEU A 168 -14.50 -15.41 -8.65
C LEU A 168 -14.92 -14.08 -9.26
N THR A 169 -13.94 -13.24 -9.60
CA THR A 169 -14.23 -11.97 -10.28
C THR A 169 -14.78 -12.20 -11.68
N GLN A 170 -15.56 -11.24 -12.22
CA GLN A 170 -16.08 -11.34 -13.59
C GLN A 170 -14.97 -11.44 -14.65
N ASN A 171 -13.80 -10.86 -14.36
CA ASN A 171 -12.63 -10.87 -15.25
C ASN A 171 -11.76 -12.13 -15.08
N GLY A 172 -12.25 -13.11 -14.31
CA GLY A 172 -11.72 -14.46 -14.19
C GLY A 172 -10.64 -14.67 -13.13
N TRP A 173 -10.32 -13.67 -12.30
CA TRP A 173 -9.39 -13.85 -11.19
C TRP A 173 -10.01 -14.60 -10.02
N ALA A 174 -9.30 -15.64 -9.56
CA ALA A 174 -9.48 -16.33 -8.29
C ALA A 174 -8.22 -16.13 -7.43
N TYR A 175 -8.37 -15.50 -6.26
CA TYR A 175 -7.25 -15.24 -5.35
C TYR A 175 -7.22 -16.24 -4.19
N PHE A 176 -6.02 -16.55 -3.73
CA PHE A 176 -5.74 -17.42 -2.60
C PHE A 176 -4.77 -16.72 -1.63
N TYR A 177 -5.29 -16.25 -0.50
CA TYR A 177 -4.51 -15.63 0.58
C TYR A 177 -4.18 -16.66 1.67
N LEU A 178 -2.92 -17.06 1.75
CA LEU A 178 -2.45 -18.12 2.63
C LEU A 178 -1.85 -17.56 3.93
N ARG A 179 -2.34 -18.04 5.08
CA ARG A 179 -1.82 -17.64 6.41
C ARG A 179 -0.69 -18.55 6.88
N GLY A 180 -0.76 -19.84 6.56
CA GLY A 180 0.26 -20.85 6.88
C GLY A 180 1.51 -20.74 6.00
N MET A 181 2.60 -21.36 6.43
CA MET A 181 3.80 -21.55 5.61
C MET A 181 3.80 -22.95 5.04
N PHE A 182 4.03 -23.09 3.73
CA PHE A 182 4.21 -24.41 3.14
C PHE A 182 5.48 -25.07 3.66
N PRO A 183 5.38 -26.28 4.26
CA PRO A 183 6.53 -26.97 4.85
C PRO A 183 7.49 -27.46 3.76
N ALA A 184 6.98 -28.15 2.75
CA ALA A 184 7.75 -28.68 1.63
C ALA A 184 7.90 -27.65 0.49
N ASP A 185 8.93 -27.82 -0.35
CA ASP A 185 9.19 -26.95 -1.51
C ASP A 185 8.20 -27.15 -2.65
N THR A 186 7.63 -28.35 -2.74
CA THR A 186 6.50 -28.66 -3.61
C THR A 186 5.28 -28.94 -2.76
N THR A 187 4.18 -28.28 -3.08
CA THR A 187 2.88 -28.41 -2.41
C THR A 187 1.78 -28.46 -3.45
N TYR A 188 0.65 -29.09 -3.12
CA TYR A 188 -0.49 -29.20 -4.04
C TYR A 188 -1.63 -28.32 -3.54
N VAL A 189 -2.31 -27.64 -4.48
CA VAL A 189 -3.37 -26.69 -4.18
C VAL A 189 -4.58 -27.01 -5.04
N LEU A 190 -5.74 -27.12 -4.41
CA LEU A 190 -7.03 -27.40 -5.04
C LEU A 190 -7.84 -26.10 -5.10
N LEU A 191 -8.41 -25.84 -6.28
CA LEU A 191 -9.34 -24.75 -6.56
C LEU A 191 -10.71 -25.35 -6.85
N GLU A 192 -11.72 -24.98 -6.08
CA GLU A 192 -13.11 -25.38 -6.30
C GLU A 192 -13.99 -24.15 -6.46
N ALA A 193 -14.57 -23.98 -7.65
CA ALA A 193 -15.59 -22.95 -7.90
C ALA A 193 -16.97 -23.53 -7.62
N VAL A 194 -17.70 -22.95 -6.67
CA VAL A 194 -19.02 -23.38 -6.22
C VAL A 194 -20.04 -22.29 -6.56
N SER A 195 -21.11 -22.69 -7.26
CA SER A 195 -22.20 -21.78 -7.56
C SER A 195 -22.90 -21.34 -6.27
N GLN A 196 -23.08 -20.02 -6.08
CA GLN A 196 -23.75 -19.49 -4.89
C GLN A 196 -25.22 -19.91 -4.79
N THR A 197 -25.88 -20.11 -5.93
CA THR A 197 -27.33 -20.39 -6.00
C THR A 197 -27.65 -21.87 -5.77
N ALA A 198 -26.85 -22.77 -6.35
CA ALA A 198 -27.11 -24.21 -6.34
C ALA A 198 -26.26 -25.00 -5.34
N GLY A 199 -25.19 -24.40 -4.80
CA GLY A 199 -24.24 -25.10 -3.92
C GLY A 199 -23.44 -26.21 -4.62
N THR A 200 -23.60 -26.38 -5.93
CA THR A 200 -22.91 -27.37 -6.74
C THR A 200 -21.55 -26.85 -7.17
N THR A 201 -20.53 -27.70 -7.11
CA THR A 201 -19.21 -27.42 -7.69
C THR A 201 -19.32 -27.32 -9.19
N VAL A 202 -19.03 -26.14 -9.73
CA VAL A 202 -19.07 -25.84 -11.16
C VAL A 202 -17.77 -26.26 -11.82
N GLU A 203 -16.65 -26.02 -11.14
CA GLU A 203 -15.32 -26.31 -11.66
C GLU A 203 -14.36 -26.74 -10.54
N THR A 204 -13.47 -27.68 -10.86
CA THR A 204 -12.41 -28.12 -9.95
C THR A 204 -11.09 -28.17 -10.70
N MET A 205 -10.14 -27.33 -10.29
CA MET A 205 -8.80 -27.28 -10.86
C MET A 205 -7.76 -27.62 -9.81
N ARG A 206 -6.67 -28.25 -10.25
CA ARG A 206 -5.60 -28.73 -9.38
C ARG A 206 -4.29 -28.14 -9.82
N PHE A 207 -3.51 -27.67 -8.86
CA PHE A 207 -2.24 -27.01 -9.12
C PHE A 207 -1.13 -27.61 -8.27
N ARG A 208 0.05 -27.69 -8.85
CA ARG A 208 1.31 -27.90 -8.13
C ARG A 208 1.97 -26.54 -7.95
N PHE A 209 2.28 -26.22 -6.70
CA PHE A 209 3.07 -25.05 -6.33
C PHE A 209 4.50 -25.49 -6.05
N ASP A 210 5.44 -24.91 -6.78
CA ASP A 210 6.88 -25.09 -6.57
C ASP A 210 7.47 -23.76 -6.05
N LYS A 211 8.10 -23.79 -4.87
CA LYS A 211 8.68 -22.60 -4.22
C LYS A 211 9.76 -21.96 -5.09
N GLY A 212 9.67 -20.64 -5.24
CA GLY A 212 10.70 -19.82 -5.90
C GLY A 212 11.73 -19.31 -4.91
N TYR A 213 12.90 -18.96 -5.42
CA TYR A 213 13.96 -18.31 -4.67
C TYR A 213 14.37 -17.01 -5.34
N ARG A 214 14.86 -16.06 -4.53
CA ARG A 214 15.37 -14.80 -5.06
C ARG A 214 16.67 -15.05 -5.82
N HIS A 215 16.77 -14.52 -7.03
CA HIS A 215 17.99 -14.51 -7.82
C HIS A 215 18.61 -13.10 -7.87
N ALA A 216 19.94 -13.03 -7.87
CA ALA A 216 20.75 -11.88 -8.24
C ALA A 216 21.17 -11.99 -9.71
N ASP A 217 21.50 -10.83 -10.32
CA ASP A 217 22.07 -10.69 -11.66
C ASP A 217 21.34 -11.51 -12.75
N ARG A 218 20.14 -11.03 -13.14
CA ARG A 218 19.33 -11.61 -14.23
C ARG A 218 19.09 -13.12 -14.12
N GLY A 219 18.98 -13.66 -12.90
CA GLY A 219 18.57 -15.05 -12.67
C GLY A 219 19.70 -16.05 -12.39
N ARG A 220 20.98 -15.64 -12.44
CA ARG A 220 22.10 -16.61 -12.43
C ARG A 220 22.46 -17.14 -11.03
N THR A 221 22.33 -16.34 -9.99
CA THR A 221 22.80 -16.71 -8.64
C THR A 221 21.67 -16.58 -7.63
N ILE A 222 21.40 -17.61 -6.84
CA ILE A 222 20.42 -17.52 -5.75
C ILE A 222 21.01 -16.68 -4.62
N VAL A 223 20.22 -15.72 -4.13
CA VAL A 223 20.62 -14.85 -3.02
C VAL A 223 20.41 -15.59 -1.70
N THR A 224 21.49 -15.70 -0.93
CA THR A 224 21.48 -16.23 0.43
C THR A 224 21.60 -15.11 1.45
N LYS A 225 20.99 -15.30 2.63
CA LYS A 225 21.13 -14.35 3.74
C LYS A 225 22.60 -14.28 4.20
N PRO A 226 23.21 -13.09 4.33
CA PRO A 226 24.62 -12.96 4.71
C PRO A 226 24.95 -13.59 6.07
N LEU A 227 24.03 -13.49 7.04
CA LEU A 227 24.25 -13.94 8.42
C LEU A 227 23.90 -15.42 8.66
N THR A 228 22.97 -16.00 7.89
CA THR A 228 22.49 -17.38 8.13
C THR A 228 22.77 -18.35 6.99
N GLY A 229 23.19 -17.87 5.81
CA GLY A 229 23.43 -18.70 4.63
C GLY A 229 22.15 -19.28 3.99
N GLU A 230 20.98 -19.06 4.57
CA GLU A 230 19.71 -19.57 4.06
C GLU A 230 19.32 -18.90 2.73
N ARG A 231 18.78 -19.69 1.80
CA ARG A 231 18.20 -19.17 0.55
C ARG A 231 16.96 -18.34 0.85
N ILE A 232 16.83 -17.19 0.21
CA ILE A 232 15.66 -16.32 0.39
C ILE A 232 14.53 -16.82 -0.51
N VAL A 233 13.50 -17.41 0.10
CA VAL A 233 12.28 -17.82 -0.61
C VAL A 233 11.56 -16.58 -1.14
N ARG A 234 11.28 -16.55 -2.44
CA ARG A 234 10.58 -15.45 -3.11
C ARG A 234 9.84 -15.98 -4.34
N ASP A 235 8.55 -15.67 -4.39
CA ASP A 235 7.64 -16.09 -5.46
C ASP A 235 7.61 -17.63 -5.60
N GLY A 236 7.24 -18.12 -6.78
CA GLY A 236 7.13 -19.55 -7.08
C GLY A 236 6.46 -19.76 -8.42
N LEU A 237 6.36 -21.03 -8.80
CA LEU A 237 5.67 -21.46 -10.00
C LEU A 237 4.40 -22.21 -9.62
N LEU A 238 3.29 -21.84 -10.25
CA LEU A 238 2.03 -22.56 -10.11
C LEU A 238 1.73 -23.23 -11.44
N THR A 239 1.70 -24.56 -11.46
CA THR A 239 1.48 -25.37 -12.66
C THR A 239 0.19 -26.15 -12.51
N GLU A 240 -0.69 -26.12 -13.51
CA GLU A 240 -1.88 -26.96 -13.52
C GLU A 240 -1.49 -28.45 -13.67
N ILE A 241 -2.16 -29.31 -12.91
CA ILE A 241 -1.90 -30.75 -12.87
C ILE A 241 -3.19 -31.59 -12.92
N ALA A 242 -3.06 -32.83 -13.39
CA ALA A 242 -4.06 -33.87 -13.21
C ALA A 242 -3.93 -34.53 -11.82
N VAL A 243 -4.92 -35.34 -11.45
CA VAL A 243 -4.84 -36.22 -10.27
C VAL A 243 -3.63 -37.15 -10.45
N GLY A 244 -2.75 -37.21 -9.45
CA GLY A 244 -1.48 -37.95 -9.53
C GLY A 244 -0.27 -37.09 -9.94
N GLY A 245 -0.44 -35.77 -10.12
CA GLY A 245 0.68 -34.82 -10.17
C GLY A 245 1.31 -34.59 -11.55
N GLN A 246 0.74 -35.18 -12.61
CA GLN A 246 1.20 -34.94 -13.98
C GLN A 246 0.76 -33.57 -14.47
N PRO A 247 1.66 -32.77 -15.11
CA PRO A 247 1.29 -31.49 -15.71
C PRO A 247 0.12 -31.65 -16.68
N ARG A 248 -0.85 -30.75 -16.58
CA ARG A 248 -2.03 -30.70 -17.44
C ARG A 248 -2.27 -29.27 -17.87
N THR A 249 -2.74 -29.08 -19.09
CA THR A 249 -3.30 -27.80 -19.53
C THR A 249 -4.73 -28.08 -19.93
N SER A 250 -5.69 -27.58 -19.16
CA SER A 250 -7.10 -27.71 -19.52
C SER A 250 -7.45 -26.66 -20.56
N VAL A 251 -8.09 -27.11 -21.63
CA VAL A 251 -8.52 -26.29 -22.77
C VAL A 251 -10.03 -26.38 -22.94
N TYR A 252 -10.62 -25.36 -23.55
CA TYR A 252 -12.00 -25.37 -24.00
C TYR A 252 -12.07 -24.82 -25.43
N ASP A 253 -13.09 -25.24 -26.16
CA ASP A 253 -13.28 -24.80 -27.53
C ASP A 253 -13.90 -23.40 -27.55
N GLN A 254 -13.27 -22.50 -28.30
CA GLN A 254 -13.71 -21.13 -28.46
C GLN A 254 -13.60 -20.72 -29.92
N GLU A 255 -14.65 -20.10 -30.45
CA GLU A 255 -14.62 -19.51 -31.79
C GLU A 255 -13.82 -18.20 -31.76
N LEU A 256 -12.68 -18.19 -32.44
CA LEU A 256 -11.81 -17.04 -32.60
C LEU A 256 -11.77 -16.62 -34.07
N VAL A 257 -11.60 -15.32 -34.29
CA VAL A 257 -11.40 -14.83 -35.66
C VAL A 257 -9.93 -14.94 -36.02
N ALA A 258 -9.64 -15.69 -37.07
CA ALA A 258 -8.32 -15.87 -37.63
C ALA A 258 -8.27 -15.41 -39.09
N LYS A 259 -7.08 -15.00 -39.54
CA LYS A 259 -6.84 -14.63 -40.94
C LYS A 259 -5.91 -15.66 -41.57
N ARG A 260 -6.40 -16.39 -42.57
CA ARG A 260 -5.60 -17.29 -43.42
C ARG A 260 -5.74 -16.82 -44.86
N ASP A 261 -4.64 -16.80 -45.60
CA ASP A 261 -4.59 -16.41 -47.02
C ASP A 261 -5.26 -15.05 -47.32
N GLY A 262 -5.20 -14.11 -46.38
CA GLY A 262 -5.77 -12.77 -46.54
C GLY A 262 -7.28 -12.67 -46.31
N GLN A 263 -7.97 -13.76 -45.93
CA GLN A 263 -9.40 -13.77 -45.60
C GLN A 263 -9.62 -14.11 -44.12
N ALA A 264 -10.51 -13.34 -43.48
CA ALA A 264 -10.94 -13.59 -42.12
C ALA A 264 -11.99 -14.71 -42.10
N HIS A 265 -11.85 -15.65 -41.17
CA HIS A 265 -12.80 -16.73 -40.93
C HIS A 265 -12.89 -17.02 -39.43
N LEU A 266 -14.02 -17.59 -39.01
CA LEU A 266 -14.16 -18.17 -37.68
C LEU A 266 -13.43 -19.51 -37.66
N GLU A 267 -12.55 -19.68 -36.69
CA GLU A 267 -11.85 -20.92 -36.41
C GLU A 267 -12.18 -21.35 -34.98
N GLU A 268 -12.57 -22.60 -34.80
CA GLU A 268 -12.71 -23.19 -33.47
C GLU A 268 -11.31 -23.52 -32.94
N VAL A 269 -10.89 -22.79 -31.92
CA VAL A 269 -9.55 -22.89 -31.35
C VAL A 269 -9.66 -23.43 -29.93
N ALA A 270 -8.84 -24.43 -29.63
CA ALA A 270 -8.67 -24.95 -28.27
C ALA A 270 -7.89 -23.93 -27.42
N THR A 271 -8.60 -23.15 -26.62
CA THR A 271 -8.04 -22.08 -25.78
C THR A 271 -7.78 -22.59 -24.36
N PRO A 272 -6.63 -22.30 -23.74
CA PRO A 272 -6.38 -22.65 -22.33
C PRO A 272 -7.37 -21.97 -21.38
N ILE A 273 -7.95 -22.75 -20.47
CA ILE A 273 -8.85 -22.23 -19.43
C ILE A 273 -8.09 -21.29 -18.49
N VAL A 274 -6.87 -21.66 -18.10
CA VAL A 274 -5.99 -20.80 -17.30
C VAL A 274 -5.20 -19.88 -18.22
N ARG A 275 -5.55 -18.59 -18.22
CA ARG A 275 -4.89 -17.57 -19.03
C ARG A 275 -3.57 -17.11 -18.40
N SER A 276 -3.55 -16.95 -17.08
CA SER A 276 -2.33 -16.58 -16.36
C SER A 276 -2.37 -17.00 -14.90
N THR A 277 -1.19 -17.15 -14.31
CA THR A 277 -1.01 -17.37 -12.87
C THR A 277 -0.18 -16.24 -12.27
N SER A 278 -0.55 -15.78 -11.08
CA SER A 278 0.22 -14.79 -10.32
C SER A 278 0.61 -15.40 -8.98
N VAL A 279 1.91 -15.43 -8.69
CA VAL A 279 2.44 -16.05 -7.48
C VAL A 279 3.30 -15.03 -6.75
N ARG A 280 2.88 -14.65 -5.54
CA ARG A 280 3.62 -13.79 -4.61
C ARG A 280 3.76 -14.53 -3.29
N TYR A 281 4.88 -15.19 -3.09
CA TYR A 281 5.11 -16.03 -1.92
C TYR A 281 6.39 -15.63 -1.19
N SER A 282 6.26 -15.32 0.10
CA SER A 282 7.36 -14.98 1.00
C SER A 282 7.16 -15.64 2.35
N GLN A 283 8.23 -16.17 2.93
CA GLN A 283 8.20 -16.77 4.27
C GLN A 283 8.79 -15.84 5.33
N SER A 284 9.82 -15.07 5.00
CA SER A 284 10.43 -14.12 5.91
C SER A 284 9.61 -12.83 6.03
N PRO A 285 9.53 -12.24 7.25
CA PRO A 285 9.01 -10.89 7.41
C PRO A 285 9.89 -9.90 6.63
N LYS A 286 9.29 -8.79 6.21
CA LYS A 286 9.95 -7.75 5.42
C LYS A 286 10.14 -6.51 6.28
N ALA A 287 11.32 -5.91 6.19
CA ALA A 287 11.60 -4.60 6.74
C ALA A 287 11.87 -3.64 5.57
N LEU A 288 11.19 -2.50 5.56
CA LEU A 288 11.37 -1.45 4.57
C LEU A 288 11.98 -0.23 5.26
N PHE A 289 13.17 0.17 4.82
CA PHE A 289 13.84 1.37 5.29
C PHE A 289 13.67 2.46 4.24
N MET A 290 12.97 3.52 4.60
CA MET A 290 12.79 4.70 3.76
C MET A 290 13.66 5.82 4.33
N ILE A 291 14.69 6.19 3.58
CA ILE A 291 15.69 7.17 4.03
C ILE A 291 15.68 8.33 3.06
N THR A 292 15.45 9.53 3.58
CA THR A 292 15.55 10.78 2.82
C THR A 292 16.63 11.68 3.40
N PRO A 293 17.45 12.33 2.57
CA PRO A 293 18.33 13.39 3.05
C PRO A 293 17.51 14.56 3.61
N PRO A 294 17.89 15.13 4.77
CA PRO A 294 17.10 16.17 5.45
C PRO A 294 17.04 17.51 4.70
N HIS A 295 17.92 17.72 3.72
CA HIS A 295 17.99 18.96 2.92
C HIS A 295 17.23 18.86 1.58
N LEU A 296 16.56 17.74 1.30
CA LEU A 296 15.91 17.45 0.02
C LEU A 296 14.43 17.11 0.20
N ASP A 297 13.65 18.10 0.65
CA ASP A 297 12.21 18.01 0.91
C ASP A 297 11.41 17.50 -0.29
N LYS A 298 11.90 17.72 -1.52
CA LYS A 298 11.27 17.19 -2.74
C LYS A 298 11.07 15.67 -2.70
N TYR A 299 11.99 14.92 -2.07
CA TYR A 299 11.89 13.46 -2.02
C TYR A 299 10.94 12.97 -0.93
N ALA A 300 10.65 13.78 0.09
CA ALA A 300 9.69 13.44 1.14
C ALA A 300 8.30 13.16 0.57
N ARG A 301 7.94 13.80 -0.57
CA ARG A 301 6.70 13.54 -1.29
C ARG A 301 6.52 12.07 -1.66
N LEU A 302 7.56 11.41 -2.17
CA LEU A 302 7.50 9.99 -2.56
C LEU A 302 7.25 9.09 -1.35
N LEU A 303 7.91 9.38 -0.22
CA LEU A 303 7.74 8.63 1.02
C LEU A 303 6.34 8.79 1.59
N LEU A 304 5.81 10.01 1.58
CA LEU A 304 4.45 10.30 2.05
C LEU A 304 3.40 9.55 1.22
N VAL A 305 3.54 9.54 -0.11
CA VAL A 305 2.66 8.79 -1.00
C VAL A 305 2.79 7.28 -0.73
N LEU A 306 4.01 6.76 -0.66
CA LEU A 306 4.25 5.35 -0.41
C LEU A 306 3.68 4.89 0.95
N LEU A 307 3.89 5.66 2.01
CA LEU A 307 3.32 5.38 3.34
C LEU A 307 1.80 5.34 3.29
N ARG A 308 1.18 6.30 2.60
CA ARG A 308 -0.27 6.35 2.45
C ARG A 308 -0.81 5.14 1.70
N ASP A 309 -0.21 4.83 0.55
CA ASP A 309 -0.60 3.69 -0.28
C ASP A 309 -0.40 2.37 0.46
N MET A 310 0.68 2.23 1.25
CA MET A 310 0.92 1.07 2.11
C MET A 310 -0.22 0.84 3.09
N VAL A 311 -0.67 1.90 3.75
CA VAL A 311 -1.72 1.81 4.76
C VAL A 311 -3.08 1.51 4.11
N ASP A 312 -3.42 2.23 3.03
CA ASP A 312 -4.70 2.07 2.33
C ASP A 312 -4.83 0.67 1.70
N LEU A 313 -3.79 0.18 1.01
CA LEU A 313 -3.79 -1.16 0.42
C LEU A 313 -3.91 -2.26 1.48
N ASN A 314 -3.28 -2.08 2.63
CA ASN A 314 -3.36 -3.03 3.73
C ASN A 314 -4.79 -3.10 4.28
N PHE A 315 -5.46 -1.95 4.44
CA PHE A 315 -6.85 -1.90 4.90
C PHE A 315 -7.81 -2.51 3.88
N GLU A 316 -7.73 -2.10 2.62
CA GLU A 316 -8.63 -2.58 1.57
C GLU A 316 -8.54 -4.10 1.40
N ALA A 317 -7.31 -4.64 1.37
CA ALA A 317 -7.10 -6.08 1.27
C ALA A 317 -7.63 -6.82 2.51
N ALA A 318 -7.49 -6.27 3.73
CA ALA A 318 -8.01 -6.89 4.95
C ALA A 318 -9.54 -6.96 4.96
N TYR A 319 -10.24 -5.91 4.51
CA TYR A 319 -11.70 -5.88 4.45
C TYR A 319 -12.29 -6.93 3.50
N MET A 320 -11.64 -7.17 2.37
CA MET A 320 -12.15 -8.09 1.35
C MET A 320 -11.81 -9.56 1.63
N THR A 321 -10.69 -9.83 2.30
CA THR A 321 -10.14 -11.20 2.36
C THR A 321 -10.46 -11.98 3.63
N ARG A 322 -10.73 -11.29 4.76
CA ARG A 322 -10.90 -11.95 6.06
C ARG A 322 -12.18 -11.52 6.77
N THR A 323 -12.85 -12.47 7.42
CA THR A 323 -14.08 -12.23 8.19
C THR A 323 -13.84 -11.36 9.42
N ASN A 324 -12.66 -11.46 10.03
CA ASN A 324 -12.24 -10.57 11.13
C ASN A 324 -11.71 -9.22 10.64
N GLN A 325 -11.68 -8.99 9.32
CA GLN A 325 -11.22 -7.75 8.70
C GLN A 325 -9.83 -7.34 9.16
N GLN A 326 -8.92 -8.29 9.41
CA GLN A 326 -7.55 -8.01 9.83
C GLN A 326 -6.56 -8.64 8.86
N PRO A 327 -5.39 -8.00 8.65
CA PRO A 327 -4.33 -8.58 7.85
C PRO A 327 -3.71 -9.82 8.52
N ASP A 328 -3.13 -10.70 7.70
CA ASP A 328 -2.48 -11.93 8.18
C ASP A 328 -1.25 -11.61 9.05
N LEU A 329 -0.47 -10.59 8.65
CA LEU A 329 0.61 -10.02 9.43
C LEU A 329 0.30 -8.56 9.78
N GLY A 330 0.54 -8.19 11.05
CA GLY A 330 0.45 -6.80 11.48
C GLY A 330 1.68 -6.01 11.03
N THR A 331 1.46 -4.80 10.52
CA THR A 331 2.54 -3.92 10.07
C THR A 331 2.86 -2.90 11.16
N LYS A 332 4.15 -2.71 11.44
CA LYS A 332 4.65 -1.68 12.36
C LYS A 332 5.34 -0.59 11.57
N PHE A 333 4.83 0.62 11.66
CA PHE A 333 5.44 1.82 11.10
C PHE A 333 6.23 2.52 12.19
N MET A 334 7.51 2.75 11.96
CA MET A 334 8.37 3.56 12.80
C MET A 334 8.71 4.81 12.01
N LEU A 335 8.10 5.93 12.41
CA LEU A 335 8.25 7.22 11.75
C LEU A 335 9.24 8.04 12.58
N ASP A 336 10.49 8.04 12.13
CA ASP A 336 11.53 8.87 12.72
C ASP A 336 11.30 10.33 12.31
N GLU A 337 11.24 11.21 13.32
CA GLU A 337 11.03 12.65 13.16
C GLU A 337 9.94 13.03 12.14
N ILE A 338 8.70 12.58 12.37
CA ILE A 338 7.55 12.87 11.47
C ILE A 338 7.31 14.37 11.26
N GLY A 339 7.79 15.22 12.18
CA GLY A 339 7.80 16.68 12.05
C GLY A 339 8.64 17.22 10.87
N ASN A 340 9.56 16.43 10.33
CA ASN A 340 10.33 16.79 9.14
C ASN A 340 9.79 16.14 7.86
N LEU A 341 8.87 15.19 7.98
CA LEU A 341 8.26 14.49 6.85
C LEU A 341 7.11 15.31 6.26
N LYS A 342 7.44 16.42 5.58
CA LYS A 342 6.48 17.29 4.89
C LYS A 342 6.88 17.54 3.45
N SER A 343 5.88 17.67 2.59
CA SER A 343 6.05 18.11 1.20
C SER A 343 5.06 19.23 0.91
N GLU A 344 5.55 20.37 0.42
CA GLU A 344 4.71 21.55 0.10
C GLU A 344 3.88 22.01 1.33
N GLY A 345 4.46 21.91 2.53
CA GLY A 345 3.81 22.27 3.79
C GLY A 345 2.79 21.23 4.32
N ASN A 346 2.55 20.15 3.58
CA ASN A 346 1.59 19.11 3.96
C ASN A 346 2.32 17.85 4.47
N GLY A 347 1.83 17.30 5.57
CA GLY A 347 2.25 15.99 6.09
C GLY A 347 1.43 14.83 5.51
N LEU A 348 1.36 13.74 6.26
CA LEU A 348 0.59 12.55 5.88
C LEU A 348 -0.92 12.85 5.91
N ARG A 349 -1.60 12.69 4.77
CA ARG A 349 -3.03 12.98 4.69
C ARG A 349 -3.86 12.00 5.52
N GLY A 350 -4.83 12.53 6.27
CA GLY A 350 -5.79 11.72 7.05
C GLY A 350 -5.18 10.97 8.23
N PHE A 351 -4.04 11.43 8.73
CA PHE A 351 -3.24 10.72 9.72
C PHE A 351 -3.97 10.46 11.04
N GLU A 352 -4.84 11.38 11.46
CA GLU A 352 -5.73 11.22 12.61
C GLU A 352 -6.66 10.02 12.49
N THR A 353 -7.19 9.79 11.28
CA THR A 353 -8.05 8.65 10.99
C THR A 353 -7.24 7.36 11.04
N LEU A 354 -6.03 7.36 10.47
CA LEU A 354 -5.13 6.19 10.45
C LEU A 354 -4.80 5.70 11.86
N LEU A 355 -4.54 6.62 12.79
CA LEU A 355 -4.22 6.27 14.18
C LEU A 355 -5.43 5.80 14.97
N SER A 356 -6.62 6.33 14.67
CA SER A 356 -7.86 5.91 15.31
C SER A 356 -8.25 4.47 14.94
N ILE A 357 -8.15 4.12 13.65
CA ILE A 357 -8.59 2.79 13.15
C ILE A 357 -7.46 1.75 13.13
N GLY A 358 -6.19 2.18 13.19
CA GLY A 358 -5.03 1.32 12.94
C GLY A 358 -4.95 0.10 13.85
N LEU A 359 -5.25 0.26 15.15
CA LEU A 359 -5.15 -0.85 16.11
C LEU A 359 -6.12 -1.99 15.79
N GLY A 360 -7.37 -1.66 15.42
CA GLY A 360 -8.39 -2.65 15.04
C GLY A 360 -7.97 -3.49 13.81
N GLN A 361 -7.08 -2.92 13.01
CA GLN A 361 -6.56 -3.44 11.76
C GLN A 361 -5.11 -3.95 11.87
N ARG A 362 -4.60 -4.14 13.09
CA ARG A 362 -3.22 -4.59 13.38
C ARG A 362 -2.12 -3.74 12.70
N GLN A 363 -2.41 -2.47 12.42
CA GLN A 363 -1.43 -1.47 11.97
C GLN A 363 -0.98 -0.66 13.19
N GLN A 364 0.32 -0.67 13.49
CA GLN A 364 0.88 0.02 14.66
C GLN A 364 1.79 1.16 14.20
N PHE A 365 1.60 2.36 14.74
CA PHE A 365 2.41 3.52 14.44
C PHE A 365 3.22 3.92 15.67
N HIS A 366 4.54 3.99 15.51
CA HIS A 366 5.49 4.51 16.48
C HIS A 366 6.01 5.84 15.97
N LEU A 367 5.66 6.92 16.67
CA LEU A 367 6.03 8.28 16.28
C LEU A 367 7.18 8.75 17.14
N ILE A 368 8.26 9.17 16.50
CA ILE A 368 9.40 9.78 17.16
C ILE A 368 9.34 11.27 16.83
N LEU A 369 9.39 12.08 17.87
CA LEU A 369 9.22 13.52 17.80
C LEU A 369 10.30 14.18 18.62
N GLN A 370 10.92 15.22 18.07
CA GLN A 370 11.82 16.09 18.82
C GLN A 370 11.02 17.12 19.64
N SER A 371 9.96 17.68 19.03
CA SER A 371 9.05 18.63 19.66
C SER A 371 7.63 18.41 19.16
N LEU A 372 6.65 18.58 20.06
CA LEU A 372 5.23 18.52 19.69
C LEU A 372 4.82 19.69 18.78
N GLN A 373 5.49 20.85 18.92
CA GLN A 373 5.19 22.06 18.13
C GLN A 373 5.37 21.83 16.62
N GLN A 374 6.37 21.03 16.22
CA GLN A 374 6.57 20.67 14.81
C GLN A 374 5.35 19.96 14.21
N LEU A 375 4.65 19.19 15.04
CA LEU A 375 3.47 18.45 14.64
C LEU A 375 2.24 19.37 14.59
N THR A 376 2.15 20.36 15.49
CA THR A 376 1.17 21.46 15.41
C THR A 376 1.31 22.26 14.11
N GLU A 377 2.53 22.55 13.67
CA GLU A 377 2.79 23.33 12.45
C GLU A 377 2.33 22.62 11.17
N ILE A 378 2.45 21.29 11.12
CA ILE A 378 2.13 20.50 9.92
C ILE A 378 0.67 20.09 9.88
N TYR A 379 0.12 19.67 11.01
CA TYR A 379 -1.20 19.05 11.08
C TYR A 379 -2.26 19.98 11.71
N GLY A 380 -1.83 21.08 12.34
CA GLY A 380 -2.70 21.96 13.11
C GLY A 380 -2.93 21.48 14.55
N GLY A 381 -3.27 22.41 15.44
CA GLY A 381 -3.42 22.10 16.88
C GLY A 381 -4.59 21.18 17.25
N SER A 382 -5.68 21.19 16.48
CA SER A 382 -6.78 20.25 16.70
C SER A 382 -6.34 18.81 16.43
N VAL A 383 -5.59 18.59 15.35
CA VAL A 383 -5.10 17.26 14.97
C VAL A 383 -4.07 16.77 15.96
N GLU A 384 -3.13 17.59 16.41
CA GLU A 384 -2.17 17.21 17.46
C GLU A 384 -2.86 16.62 18.70
N SER A 385 -3.91 17.28 19.20
CA SER A 385 -4.65 16.81 20.38
C SER A 385 -5.29 15.44 20.16
N ILE A 386 -5.81 15.20 18.95
CA ILE A 386 -6.40 13.92 18.55
C ILE A 386 -5.32 12.84 18.46
N LEU A 387 -4.16 13.16 17.89
CA LEU A 387 -3.02 12.24 17.79
C LEU A 387 -2.58 11.78 19.18
N GLN A 388 -2.44 12.71 20.12
CA GLN A 388 -2.08 12.39 21.50
C GLN A 388 -3.16 11.57 22.22
N SER A 389 -4.44 11.87 21.99
CA SER A 389 -5.54 11.10 22.57
C SER A 389 -5.60 9.67 22.05
N ASN A 390 -5.19 9.44 20.79
CA ASN A 390 -5.22 8.14 20.15
C ASN A 390 -3.91 7.34 20.34
N THR A 391 -2.86 7.96 20.89
CA THR A 391 -1.64 7.25 21.29
C THR A 391 -1.79 6.62 22.67
N ALA A 392 -1.74 5.30 22.73
CA ALA A 392 -1.87 4.57 23.99
C ALA A 392 -0.65 4.73 24.92
N ASN A 393 0.56 4.76 24.33
CA ASN A 393 1.82 4.83 25.05
C ASN A 393 2.58 6.09 24.65
N LEU A 394 3.00 6.88 25.64
CA LEU A 394 3.89 8.02 25.46
C LEU A 394 5.22 7.71 26.13
N ILE A 395 6.31 7.74 25.36
CA ILE A 395 7.66 7.47 25.85
C ILE A 395 8.42 8.80 25.88
N PHE A 396 8.79 9.24 27.07
CA PHE A 396 9.57 10.45 27.28
C PHE A 396 11.05 10.09 27.48
N LEU A 397 11.90 10.73 26.68
CA LEU A 397 13.36 10.61 26.74
C LEU A 397 13.97 11.90 27.30
N LYS A 398 13.81 13.01 26.59
CA LYS A 398 14.29 14.33 27.01
C LYS A 398 13.53 15.40 26.24
N SER A 399 13.28 16.53 26.88
CA SER A 399 12.77 17.74 26.23
C SER A 399 13.27 18.96 26.99
N THR A 400 13.31 20.10 26.31
CA THR A 400 13.51 21.42 26.92
C THR A 400 12.19 22.21 27.01
N ASP A 401 11.08 21.63 26.54
CA ASP A 401 9.77 22.25 26.57
C ASP A 401 9.12 22.11 27.96
N THR A 402 9.11 23.22 28.71
CA THR A 402 8.54 23.29 30.06
C THR A 402 7.05 22.97 30.07
N GLU A 403 6.28 23.39 29.05
CA GLU A 403 4.83 23.15 29.01
C GLU A 403 4.54 21.65 28.86
N LEU A 404 5.28 20.98 27.97
CA LEU A 404 5.22 19.54 27.84
C LEU A 404 5.60 18.84 29.15
N ILE A 405 6.71 19.24 29.79
CA ILE A 405 7.18 18.62 31.03
C ILE A 405 6.14 18.75 32.16
N GLU A 406 5.55 19.93 32.34
CA GLU A 406 4.50 20.15 33.32
C GLU A 406 3.27 19.31 33.03
N ARG A 407 2.89 19.19 31.76
CA ARG A 407 1.78 18.35 31.32
C ARG A 407 2.04 16.88 31.60
N LEU A 408 3.22 16.36 31.27
CA LEU A 408 3.61 14.96 31.54
C LEU A 408 3.68 14.67 33.05
N SER A 409 4.18 15.61 33.85
CA SER A 409 4.16 15.52 35.31
C SER A 409 2.74 15.41 35.84
N LYS A 410 1.78 16.20 35.33
CA LYS A 410 0.35 16.08 35.69
C LYS A 410 -0.24 14.74 35.23
N MET A 411 0.14 14.26 34.05
CA MET A 411 -0.29 12.94 33.52
C MET A 411 0.23 11.76 34.34
N SER A 412 1.36 11.92 35.05
CA SER A 412 1.92 10.88 35.93
C SER A 412 1.02 10.54 37.13
N GLY A 413 -0.01 11.36 37.39
CA GLY A 413 -0.92 11.22 38.51
C GLY A 413 -0.42 11.96 39.75
N GLN A 414 -1.26 12.00 40.78
CA GLN A 414 -0.95 12.62 42.07
C GLN A 414 -0.89 11.56 43.18
N ARG A 415 0.02 11.75 44.13
CA ARG A 415 0.14 10.99 45.37
C ARG A 415 -0.02 11.92 46.57
N HIS A 416 -0.66 11.42 47.62
CA HIS A 416 -0.75 12.16 48.88
C HIS A 416 0.43 11.77 49.77
N VAL A 417 1.27 12.75 50.12
CA VAL A 417 2.40 12.55 51.00
C VAL A 417 2.10 13.24 52.33
N ALA A 418 2.14 12.48 53.43
CA ALA A 418 1.98 13.04 54.75
C ALA A 418 3.33 13.58 55.25
N TYR A 419 3.49 14.89 55.20
CA TYR A 419 4.64 15.59 55.77
C TYR A 419 4.41 15.84 57.26
N ARG A 420 5.45 15.63 58.06
CA ARG A 420 5.47 16.14 59.45
C ARG A 420 5.85 17.61 59.39
N GLY A 421 4.86 18.48 59.22
CA GLY A 421 5.03 19.90 58.88
C GLY A 421 5.69 20.74 59.97
N SER A 422 5.63 20.32 61.23
CA SER A 422 6.42 20.91 62.31
C SER A 422 6.49 19.99 63.52
N LYS A 423 7.63 20.03 64.22
CA LYS A 423 7.83 19.40 65.53
C LYS A 423 7.79 20.51 66.58
N THR A 424 6.65 20.69 67.24
CA THR A 424 6.56 21.59 68.38
C THR A 424 6.98 20.81 69.63
N VAL A 425 8.13 21.20 70.20
CA VAL A 425 8.61 20.64 71.47
C VAL A 425 8.18 21.60 72.56
N THR A 426 7.06 21.30 73.21
CA THR A 426 6.63 22.03 74.41
C THR A 426 7.43 21.49 75.59
N LYS A 427 8.31 22.32 76.16
CA LYS A 427 8.94 22.06 77.45
C LYS A 427 8.30 22.98 78.47
N ASP A 428 7.48 22.41 79.35
CA ASP A 428 6.97 23.14 80.50
C ASP A 428 8.14 23.45 81.44
N MET A 429 8.47 24.74 81.57
CA MET A 429 9.55 25.23 82.44
C MET A 429 9.11 25.34 83.90
N GLU A 430 7.81 25.30 84.19
CA GLU A 430 7.26 25.41 85.55
C GLU A 430 7.50 24.13 86.38
N ASP A 431 7.62 22.97 85.71
CA ASP A 431 7.82 21.66 86.33
C ASP A 431 9.31 21.24 86.41
N LEU A 432 10.24 22.15 86.12
CA LEU A 432 11.70 21.92 86.22
C LEU A 432 12.24 22.17 87.64
N LEU A 433 11.48 22.89 88.47
CA LEU A 433 11.81 23.22 89.88
C LEU A 433 11.35 22.13 90.88
N GLN A 434 10.38 21.30 90.50
CA GLN A 434 10.01 20.10 91.25
C GLN A 434 10.65 18.92 90.54
N PHE A 435 11.57 18.17 91.18
CA PHE A 435 12.33 17.04 90.64
C PHE A 435 11.47 15.84 90.13
N LYS A 436 10.50 16.08 89.25
CA LYS A 436 9.73 15.06 88.53
C LYS A 436 10.28 14.96 87.11
N SER A 437 10.37 13.73 86.62
CA SER A 437 10.77 13.45 85.25
C SER A 437 9.80 14.11 84.26
N VAL A 438 10.25 15.15 83.58
CA VAL A 438 9.50 15.81 82.51
C VAL A 438 9.43 14.86 81.32
N GLU A 439 8.29 14.20 81.11
CA GLU A 439 7.99 13.59 79.81
C GLU A 439 7.71 14.71 78.81
N GLY A 440 8.73 15.08 78.03
CA GLY A 440 8.57 16.05 76.95
C GLY A 440 7.53 15.56 75.95
N ARG A 441 6.34 16.18 75.92
CA ARG A 441 5.32 15.88 74.91
C ARG A 441 5.76 16.48 73.58
N VAL A 442 6.20 15.61 72.67
CA VAL A 442 6.50 16.00 71.29
C VAL A 442 5.21 15.84 70.49
N SER A 443 4.56 16.95 70.12
CA SER A 443 3.46 16.91 69.16
C SER A 443 4.01 17.05 67.73
N TYR A 444 3.56 16.15 66.86
CA TYR A 444 3.81 16.23 65.42
C TYR A 444 2.52 16.64 64.73
N THR A 445 2.53 17.76 64.04
CA THR A 445 1.44 18.13 63.14
C THR A 445 1.68 17.44 61.81
N MET A 446 0.82 16.49 61.45
CA MET A 446 0.85 15.84 60.13
C MET A 446 0.03 16.68 59.17
N ALA A 447 0.67 17.21 58.14
CA ALA A 447 0.02 17.89 57.01
C ALA A 447 0.01 16.92 55.83
N LEU A 448 -1.16 16.71 55.22
CA LEU A 448 -1.31 15.90 54.03
C LEU A 448 -1.14 16.83 52.82
N ASP A 449 -0.06 16.67 52.07
CA ASP A 449 0.19 17.44 50.85
C ASP A 449 0.00 16.56 49.61
N THR A 450 -0.40 17.19 48.50
CA THR A 450 -0.68 16.49 47.24
C THR A 450 0.40 16.85 46.22
N GLU A 451 1.17 15.85 45.81
CA GLU A 451 2.28 16.02 44.87
C GLU A 451 2.12 15.10 43.66
N ASN A 452 2.67 15.49 42.51
CA ASN A 452 2.70 14.62 41.34
C ASN A 452 3.62 13.41 41.59
N VAL A 453 3.28 12.26 41.00
CA VAL A 453 4.06 11.01 41.15
C VAL A 453 5.48 11.19 40.59
N ILE A 454 5.59 11.86 39.44
CA ILE A 454 6.86 12.30 38.86
C ILE A 454 6.87 13.82 38.85
N LEU A 455 7.90 14.42 39.46
CA LEU A 455 8.05 15.87 39.52
C LEU A 455 8.55 16.40 38.17
N ALA A 456 8.16 17.62 37.82
CA ALA A 456 8.64 18.30 36.61
C ALA A 456 10.18 18.38 36.57
N ASN A 457 10.80 18.65 37.73
CA ASN A 457 12.25 18.70 37.86
C ASN A 457 12.93 17.37 37.53
N ASP A 458 12.32 16.24 37.89
CA ASP A 458 12.86 14.90 37.60
C ASP A 458 12.87 14.61 36.10
N LEU A 459 11.87 15.10 35.36
CA LEU A 459 11.80 14.98 33.91
C LEU A 459 12.79 15.91 33.20
N THR A 460 13.00 17.13 33.72
CA THR A 460 13.98 18.08 33.16
C THR A 460 15.41 17.55 33.25
N PHE A 461 15.75 16.90 34.36
CA PHE A 461 17.11 16.39 34.63
C PHE A 461 17.21 14.87 34.43
N LEU A 462 16.40 14.30 33.53
CA LEU A 462 16.45 12.87 33.25
C LEU A 462 17.85 12.48 32.74
N PRO A 463 18.55 11.52 33.39
CA PRO A 463 19.86 11.08 32.95
C PRO A 463 19.81 10.44 31.55
N ALA A 464 20.94 10.46 30.85
CA ALA A 464 21.05 9.78 29.56
C ALA A 464 20.74 8.29 29.70
N ARG A 465 20.11 7.69 28.69
CA ARG A 465 19.68 6.27 28.63
C ARG A 465 18.49 5.89 29.52
N ASN A 466 18.00 6.82 30.34
CA ASN A 466 16.75 6.64 31.07
C ASN A 466 15.55 7.08 30.22
N TRP A 467 14.39 6.50 30.52
CA TRP A 467 13.14 6.86 29.87
C TRP A 467 11.96 6.68 30.82
N VAL A 468 10.88 7.40 30.55
CA VAL A 468 9.62 7.28 31.28
C VAL A 468 8.52 6.92 30.30
N VAL A 469 7.80 5.84 30.58
CA VAL A 469 6.61 5.44 29.82
C VAL A 469 5.37 5.87 30.58
N LEU A 470 4.54 6.68 29.93
CA LEU A 470 3.27 7.17 30.42
C LEU A 470 2.15 6.54 29.60
N ARG A 471 1.16 5.98 30.29
CA ARG A 471 -0.03 5.37 29.69
C ARG A 471 -1.27 5.90 30.40
N SER A 472 -2.31 6.19 29.63
CA SER A 472 -3.56 6.71 30.20
C SER A 472 -4.19 5.67 31.14
N GLY A 473 -4.47 6.07 32.38
CA GLY A 473 -5.13 5.23 33.38
C GLY A 473 -4.22 4.23 34.12
N GLU A 474 -2.91 4.23 33.86
CA GLU A 474 -1.94 3.34 34.52
C GLU A 474 -0.81 4.15 35.18
N TYR A 475 -0.15 3.56 36.18
CA TYR A 475 1.00 4.19 36.80
C TYR A 475 2.18 4.30 35.80
N PRO A 476 2.95 5.39 35.84
CA PRO A 476 4.10 5.55 34.97
C PRO A 476 5.16 4.48 35.23
N ILE A 477 5.81 4.00 34.17
CA ILE A 477 6.96 3.10 34.26
C ILE A 477 8.22 3.92 34.03
N TRP A 478 9.09 3.99 35.03
CA TRP A 478 10.35 4.70 34.93
C TRP A 478 11.52 3.71 34.86
N ASN A 479 12.19 3.70 33.71
CA ASN A 479 13.46 3.02 33.50
C ASN A 479 14.58 3.89 34.07
N ARG A 480 15.11 3.50 35.23
CA ARG A 480 16.15 4.23 35.98
C ARG A 480 17.46 3.46 35.88
N ASP A 481 18.58 4.09 36.25
CA ASP A 481 19.91 3.48 36.18
C ASP A 481 19.97 2.07 36.81
N GLU A 482 19.31 1.87 37.96
CA GLU A 482 19.23 0.57 38.66
C GLU A 482 18.35 -0.47 37.94
N THR A 483 17.35 -0.04 37.18
CA THR A 483 16.39 -0.90 36.47
C THR A 483 16.58 -0.84 34.96
N ILE A 484 17.73 -0.36 34.51
CA ILE A 484 17.98 -0.03 33.11
C ILE A 484 17.76 -1.26 32.22
N MET A 485 16.82 -1.14 31.28
CA MET A 485 16.63 -2.20 30.30
C MET A 485 17.89 -2.35 29.43
N PRO A 486 18.29 -3.60 29.11
CA PRO A 486 19.43 -3.84 28.24
C PRO A 486 19.21 -3.17 26.87
N MET A 487 20.27 -2.59 26.35
CA MET A 487 20.25 -1.94 25.04
C MET A 487 19.96 -2.95 23.93
N ALA A 488 19.36 -2.50 22.83
CA ALA A 488 18.93 -3.36 21.73
C ALA A 488 20.03 -4.32 21.25
N TYR A 489 21.28 -3.86 21.13
CA TYR A 489 22.40 -4.73 20.70
C TYR A 489 22.66 -5.90 21.67
N ALA A 490 22.47 -5.69 22.98
CA ALA A 490 22.65 -6.74 23.99
C ALA A 490 21.52 -7.78 23.97
N LEU A 491 20.36 -7.42 23.41
CA LEU A 491 19.21 -8.32 23.23
C LEU A 491 19.25 -9.11 21.92
N LEU A 492 20.18 -8.81 21.01
CA LEU A 492 20.29 -9.49 19.72
C LEU A 492 21.21 -10.70 19.83
N ASP A 493 20.64 -11.92 19.78
CA ASP A 493 21.39 -13.19 19.77
C ASP A 493 22.40 -13.32 18.62
N LYS A 494 22.14 -12.64 17.49
CA LYS A 494 22.96 -12.68 16.28
C LYS A 494 23.49 -11.30 15.97
N GLN A 495 24.64 -10.98 16.56
CA GLN A 495 25.42 -9.81 16.18
C GLN A 495 26.25 -10.10 14.92
N PRO A 496 26.62 -9.07 14.14
CA PRO A 496 27.66 -9.22 13.14
C PRO A 496 28.90 -9.85 13.78
N PRO A 497 29.55 -10.84 13.15
CA PRO A 497 30.74 -11.46 13.71
C PRO A 497 31.82 -10.41 13.99
N VAL A 498 32.61 -10.62 15.04
CA VAL A 498 33.75 -9.75 15.39
C VAL A 498 34.69 -9.66 14.17
N GLY A 499 34.93 -8.45 13.68
CA GLY A 499 35.68 -8.19 12.43
C GLY A 499 34.82 -8.03 11.17
N ALA A 500 33.49 -8.03 11.28
CA ALA A 500 32.62 -7.64 10.17
C ALA A 500 32.96 -6.22 9.69
N PRO A 501 32.93 -5.95 8.37
CA PRO A 501 33.22 -4.63 7.84
C PRO A 501 32.27 -3.60 8.45
N THR A 502 32.81 -2.43 8.80
CA THR A 502 31.99 -1.31 9.24
C THR A 502 31.07 -0.89 8.10
N PHE A 503 29.77 -1.06 8.32
CA PHE A 503 28.75 -0.69 7.35
C PHE A 503 28.44 0.80 7.49
N SER A 504 28.82 1.60 6.49
CA SER A 504 28.26 2.94 6.30
C SER A 504 26.95 2.84 5.53
N LEU A 505 26.14 3.90 5.50
CA LEU A 505 24.93 3.98 4.66
C LEU A 505 25.19 3.61 3.18
N GLN A 506 26.42 3.84 2.69
CA GLN A 506 26.84 3.53 1.32
C GLN A 506 27.23 2.05 1.13
N ASN A 507 27.74 1.42 2.19
CA ASN A 507 28.26 0.04 2.15
C ASN A 507 27.35 -0.96 2.85
N LEU A 508 26.16 -0.53 3.31
CA LEU A 508 25.14 -1.42 3.82
C LEU A 508 24.85 -2.49 2.76
N PRO A 509 24.88 -3.79 3.13
CA PRO A 509 24.57 -4.86 2.21
C PRO A 509 23.08 -4.77 1.85
N SER A 510 22.77 -3.97 0.83
CA SER A 510 21.45 -3.90 0.24
C SER A 510 21.25 -5.08 -0.69
N LEU A 511 20.09 -5.73 -0.56
CA LEU A 511 19.71 -6.82 -1.46
C LEU A 511 19.24 -6.30 -2.83
N SER A 512 19.05 -4.98 -2.97
CA SER A 512 18.61 -4.30 -4.20
C SER A 512 19.52 -3.11 -4.50
N ASN A 513 20.28 -3.20 -5.60
CA ASN A 513 21.07 -2.08 -6.11
C ASN A 513 20.34 -1.46 -7.30
N ALA A 514 19.78 -0.26 -7.10
CA ALA A 514 19.16 0.54 -8.17
C ALA A 514 20.17 1.00 -9.24
N GLY A 515 21.47 0.81 -9.02
CA GLY A 515 22.52 1.16 -9.98
C GLY A 515 22.52 0.33 -11.27
N ALA A 516 21.69 -0.72 -11.36
CA ALA A 516 21.53 -1.51 -12.58
C ALA A 516 20.50 -0.94 -13.57
N TYR A 517 19.64 -0.01 -13.13
CA TYR A 517 18.65 0.63 -14.00
C TYR A 517 19.32 1.75 -14.80
N ASP A 518 19.27 1.65 -16.13
CA ASP A 518 19.81 2.67 -17.03
C ASP A 518 18.63 3.42 -17.64
N PRO A 519 18.29 4.63 -17.13
CA PRO A 519 17.10 5.33 -17.58
C PRO A 519 17.06 5.56 -19.08
N ARG A 520 18.22 5.67 -19.75
CA ARG A 520 18.25 5.90 -21.20
C ARG A 520 17.91 4.64 -22.00
N LYS A 521 18.25 3.46 -21.50
CA LYS A 521 17.94 2.18 -22.17
C LYS A 521 16.55 1.67 -21.82
N ASP A 522 16.11 1.95 -20.60
CA ASP A 522 14.86 1.44 -20.06
C ASP A 522 13.67 2.40 -20.31
N THR A 523 13.92 3.64 -20.74
CA THR A 523 12.85 4.54 -21.21
C THR A 523 12.17 3.95 -22.45
N PRO A 524 10.85 3.72 -22.42
CA PRO A 524 10.11 3.24 -23.58
C PRO A 524 10.29 4.19 -24.78
N ASN A 525 10.48 3.63 -25.96
CA ASN A 525 10.51 4.44 -27.18
C ASN A 525 9.09 4.93 -27.53
N PHE A 526 8.76 6.13 -27.05
CA PHE A 526 7.43 6.75 -27.24
C PHE A 526 7.11 7.03 -28.71
N GLU A 527 8.11 7.30 -29.55
CA GLU A 527 7.90 7.50 -30.98
C GLU A 527 7.46 6.20 -31.66
N SER A 528 8.15 5.09 -31.35
CA SER A 528 7.73 3.77 -31.83
C SER A 528 6.35 3.36 -31.31
N ALA A 529 5.99 3.76 -30.08
CA ALA A 529 4.67 3.49 -29.51
C ALA A 529 3.58 4.27 -30.25
N LEU A 530 3.83 5.56 -30.55
CA LEU A 530 2.94 6.40 -31.33
C LEU A 530 2.75 5.87 -32.75
N GLN A 531 3.84 5.56 -33.46
CA GLN A 531 3.81 4.97 -34.80
C GLN A 531 3.00 3.67 -34.81
N ARG A 532 3.20 2.80 -33.81
CA ARG A 532 2.44 1.54 -33.67
C ARG A 532 0.94 1.79 -33.53
N ILE A 533 0.53 2.67 -32.61
CA ILE A 533 -0.90 2.93 -32.38
C ILE A 533 -1.55 3.54 -33.61
N CYS A 534 -0.86 4.45 -34.29
CA CYS A 534 -1.41 5.05 -35.50
C CYS A 534 -1.55 4.02 -36.64
N ALA A 535 -0.55 3.14 -36.83
CA ALA A 535 -0.67 2.05 -37.79
C ALA A 535 -1.86 1.12 -37.47
N GLN A 536 -2.07 0.81 -36.20
CA GLN A 536 -3.23 0.04 -35.74
C GLN A 536 -4.55 0.79 -35.97
N ALA A 537 -4.56 2.12 -35.82
CA ALA A 537 -5.75 2.95 -36.06
C ALA A 537 -6.18 2.94 -37.53
N LEU A 538 -5.24 3.02 -38.47
CA LEU A 538 -5.50 2.93 -39.92
C LEU A 538 -6.16 1.59 -40.28
N ALA A 539 -5.62 0.48 -39.76
CA ALA A 539 -6.16 -0.86 -40.01
C ALA A 539 -7.46 -1.15 -39.22
N SER A 540 -7.83 -0.32 -38.25
CA SER A 540 -8.96 -0.57 -37.34
C SER A 540 -10.30 -0.57 -38.06
N THR A 541 -10.55 0.41 -38.93
CA THR A 541 -11.85 0.56 -39.62
C THR A 541 -12.15 -0.67 -40.48
N GLN A 542 -11.19 -1.11 -41.30
CA GLN A 542 -11.32 -2.32 -42.11
C GLN A 542 -11.49 -3.56 -41.24
N SER A 543 -10.69 -3.70 -40.17
CA SER A 543 -10.71 -4.90 -39.32
C SER A 543 -12.02 -5.05 -38.54
N LYS A 544 -12.66 -3.94 -38.14
CA LYS A 544 -14.00 -3.96 -37.52
C LYS A 544 -15.07 -4.45 -38.50
N ALA A 545 -15.03 -3.96 -39.73
CA ALA A 545 -15.96 -4.39 -40.78
C ALA A 545 -15.74 -5.87 -41.17
N GLU A 546 -14.49 -6.31 -41.27
CA GLU A 546 -14.15 -7.74 -41.50
C GLU A 546 -14.70 -8.62 -40.38
N TYR A 547 -14.55 -8.21 -39.11
CA TYR A 547 -15.09 -8.94 -37.96
C TYR A 547 -16.62 -9.06 -38.02
N GLN A 548 -17.33 -7.95 -38.29
CA GLN A 548 -18.79 -7.92 -38.41
C GLN A 548 -19.30 -8.88 -39.48
N GLN A 549 -18.66 -8.90 -40.65
CA GLN A 549 -19.04 -9.77 -41.76
C GLN A 549 -18.83 -11.26 -41.43
N VAL A 550 -17.72 -11.59 -40.76
CA VAL A 550 -17.34 -12.97 -40.46
C VAL A 550 -18.13 -13.53 -39.29
N ALA A 551 -18.36 -12.71 -38.25
CA ALA A 551 -19.12 -13.12 -37.09
C ALA A 551 -20.64 -13.08 -37.33
N GLY A 552 -21.11 -12.36 -38.36
CA GLY A 552 -22.53 -12.22 -38.68
C GLY A 552 -23.32 -11.42 -37.63
N ILE A 553 -22.63 -10.51 -36.94
CA ILE A 553 -23.14 -9.78 -35.76
C ILE A 553 -23.50 -8.34 -36.18
N ASP A 554 -24.67 -7.85 -35.73
CA ASP A 554 -25.12 -6.47 -35.98
C ASP A 554 -24.52 -5.46 -34.96
N GLU A 555 -24.59 -4.15 -35.25
CA GLU A 555 -24.03 -3.10 -34.37
C GLU A 555 -24.65 -3.13 -32.95
N ASP A 556 -25.93 -3.46 -32.84
CA ASP A 556 -26.61 -3.60 -31.55
C ASP A 556 -26.05 -4.78 -30.74
N GLU A 557 -25.76 -5.90 -31.39
CA GLU A 557 -25.18 -7.09 -30.73
C GLU A 557 -23.74 -6.84 -30.26
N ILE A 558 -22.98 -5.98 -30.95
CA ILE A 558 -21.66 -5.52 -30.49
C ILE A 558 -21.76 -4.76 -29.16
N THR A 559 -22.83 -4.01 -28.95
CA THR A 559 -23.03 -3.25 -27.71
C THR A 559 -23.30 -4.16 -26.52
N TYR A 560 -23.93 -5.32 -26.75
CA TYR A 560 -24.16 -6.33 -25.71
C TYR A 560 -22.96 -7.26 -25.48
N MET A 561 -22.01 -7.30 -26.42
CA MET A 561 -20.76 -8.01 -26.22
C MET A 561 -19.91 -7.33 -25.16
N GLU A 562 -19.13 -8.14 -24.45
CA GLU A 562 -18.22 -7.59 -23.46
C GLU A 562 -17.03 -6.90 -24.15
N PRO A 563 -16.66 -5.69 -23.70
CA PRO A 563 -15.73 -4.85 -24.42
C PRO A 563 -14.33 -5.44 -24.62
N ASP A 564 -13.76 -6.14 -23.63
CA ASP A 564 -12.40 -6.68 -23.75
C ASP A 564 -12.36 -7.89 -24.69
N PHE A 565 -13.37 -8.77 -24.66
CA PHE A 565 -13.49 -9.86 -25.62
C PHE A 565 -13.60 -9.35 -27.05
N TYR A 566 -14.51 -8.41 -27.32
CA TYR A 566 -14.64 -7.80 -28.64
C TYR A 566 -13.34 -7.10 -29.07
N ALA A 567 -12.70 -6.36 -28.16
CA ALA A 567 -11.44 -5.71 -28.43
C ALA A 567 -10.32 -6.70 -28.74
N GLU A 568 -10.24 -7.84 -28.05
CA GLU A 568 -9.24 -8.88 -28.30
C GLU A 568 -9.39 -9.46 -29.72
N GLN A 569 -10.62 -9.82 -30.11
CA GLN A 569 -10.92 -10.38 -31.43
C GLN A 569 -10.56 -9.42 -32.56
N VAL A 570 -11.01 -8.16 -32.45
CA VAL A 570 -10.74 -7.13 -33.46
C VAL A 570 -9.25 -6.76 -33.48
N MET A 571 -8.59 -6.71 -32.32
CA MET A 571 -7.14 -6.43 -32.26
C MET A 571 -6.30 -7.53 -32.91
N SER A 572 -6.74 -8.80 -32.85
CA SER A 572 -6.09 -9.90 -33.58
C SER A 572 -6.11 -9.64 -35.09
N LEU A 573 -7.27 -9.26 -35.64
CA LEU A 573 -7.41 -8.87 -37.05
C LEU A 573 -6.58 -7.63 -37.40
N ILE A 574 -6.61 -6.59 -36.56
CA ILE A 574 -5.79 -5.39 -36.75
C ILE A 574 -4.31 -5.78 -36.82
N GLN A 575 -3.84 -6.64 -35.93
CA GLN A 575 -2.45 -7.05 -35.89
C GLN A 575 -2.06 -7.86 -37.15
N ALA A 576 -2.99 -8.62 -37.72
CA ALA A 576 -2.80 -9.31 -39.00
C ALA A 576 -2.84 -8.35 -40.21
N ASN A 577 -3.59 -7.26 -40.12
CA ASN A 577 -3.79 -6.27 -41.18
C ASN A 577 -2.77 -5.14 -41.21
N VAL A 578 -2.00 -4.95 -40.14
CA VAL A 578 -0.93 -3.95 -40.08
C VAL A 578 0.24 -4.39 -40.97
N VAL A 579 0.34 -3.79 -42.16
CA VAL A 579 1.44 -3.98 -43.11
C VAL A 579 2.53 -2.94 -42.84
N GLY A 580 3.53 -3.31 -42.04
CA GLY A 580 4.67 -2.44 -41.71
C GLY A 580 4.34 -1.27 -40.77
N ARG A 581 5.38 -0.56 -40.32
CA ARG A 581 5.23 0.67 -39.52
C ARG A 581 5.50 1.86 -40.44
N PRO A 582 4.48 2.63 -40.86
CA PRO A 582 4.69 3.86 -41.63
C PRO A 582 5.55 4.84 -40.82
N SER A 583 6.33 5.67 -41.50
CA SER A 583 7.09 6.74 -40.84
C SER A 583 6.14 7.72 -40.14
N LEU A 584 6.67 8.47 -39.16
CA LEU A 584 5.86 9.45 -38.41
C LEU A 584 5.20 10.47 -39.33
N ASP A 585 5.91 10.94 -40.35
CA ASP A 585 5.42 11.93 -41.30
C ASP A 585 4.32 11.38 -42.23
N GLU A 586 4.49 10.17 -42.74
CA GLU A 586 3.46 9.47 -43.54
C GLU A 586 2.21 9.20 -42.72
N THR A 587 2.38 8.80 -41.46
CA THR A 587 1.29 8.53 -40.53
C THR A 587 0.51 9.80 -40.18
N ILE A 588 1.21 10.92 -39.92
CA ILE A 588 0.58 12.21 -39.64
C ILE A 588 -0.16 12.72 -40.88
N ALA A 589 0.38 12.52 -42.08
CA ALA A 589 -0.28 12.89 -43.33
C ALA A 589 -1.55 12.06 -43.56
N LEU A 590 -1.48 10.74 -43.42
CA LEU A 590 -2.62 9.82 -43.55
C LEU A 590 -3.70 10.13 -42.50
N LEU A 591 -3.32 10.34 -41.24
CA LEU A 591 -4.29 10.68 -40.20
C LEU A 591 -4.93 12.07 -40.42
N ARG A 592 -4.24 13.00 -41.07
CA ARG A 592 -4.82 14.31 -41.42
C ARG A 592 -5.78 14.23 -42.60
N GLU A 593 -5.48 13.42 -43.62
CA GLU A 593 -6.32 13.24 -44.80
C GLU A 593 -7.55 12.37 -44.51
N GLU A 594 -7.38 11.28 -43.78
CA GLU A 594 -8.44 10.30 -43.48
C GLU A 594 -9.38 10.78 -42.34
N PHE A 595 -8.89 11.65 -41.45
CA PHE A 595 -9.65 12.16 -40.28
C PHE A 595 -9.81 13.70 -40.25
N ALA A 596 -9.69 14.35 -41.41
CA ALA A 596 -9.96 15.77 -41.62
C ALA A 596 -11.28 16.32 -41.02
N PRO A 597 -12.40 15.56 -40.93
CA PRO A 597 -13.67 16.11 -40.42
C PRO A 597 -13.65 16.51 -38.94
N TRP A 598 -12.63 16.12 -38.17
CA TRP A 598 -12.49 16.43 -36.74
C TRP A 598 -11.36 17.42 -36.45
N VAL A 599 -10.83 18.06 -37.50
CA VAL A 599 -9.85 19.15 -37.40
C VAL A 599 -10.61 20.46 -37.56
N ILE A 600 -10.90 21.10 -36.42
CA ILE A 600 -11.35 22.49 -36.28
C ILE A 600 -12.85 22.69 -36.55
N GLY A 601 -13.51 23.41 -35.64
CA GLY A 601 -14.89 23.86 -35.79
C GLY A 601 -15.07 24.59 -37.12
N ALA A 602 -15.79 23.95 -38.04
CA ALA A 602 -16.33 24.61 -39.21
C ALA A 602 -17.63 25.30 -38.78
N THR A 603 -17.53 26.62 -38.60
CA THR A 603 -18.65 27.54 -38.77
C THR A 603 -19.42 27.19 -40.04
N ALA A 604 -20.58 26.55 -39.88
CA ALA A 604 -21.59 26.48 -40.92
C ALA A 604 -22.34 27.82 -40.97
N GLN A 605 -21.76 28.81 -41.65
CA GLN A 605 -22.54 29.90 -42.24
C GLN A 605 -22.73 29.61 -43.73
N GLY A 606 -23.98 29.33 -44.10
CA GLY A 606 -24.37 29.06 -45.47
C GLY A 606 -25.76 28.46 -45.58
N SER A 607 -26.72 28.88 -44.75
CA SER A 607 -28.13 28.52 -44.95
C SER A 607 -28.73 29.42 -46.03
N THR A 608 -28.79 28.92 -47.27
CA THR A 608 -29.84 29.34 -48.21
C THR A 608 -31.09 28.50 -47.94
N SER A 609 -32.00 29.02 -47.12
CA SER A 609 -33.42 28.66 -47.22
C SER A 609 -34.28 29.84 -46.79
N THR A 610 -34.91 30.40 -47.81
CA THR A 610 -36.12 31.23 -47.85
C THR A 610 -36.99 31.26 -46.60
N ALA A 611 -37.39 32.48 -46.27
CA ALA A 611 -38.43 32.85 -45.31
C ALA A 611 -39.80 32.19 -45.60
N SER A 612 -40.53 31.85 -44.53
CA SER A 612 -41.98 32.02 -44.47
C SER A 612 -42.43 32.22 -43.02
N ALA A 613 -43.28 33.23 -42.83
CA ALA A 613 -43.74 33.81 -41.57
C ALA A 613 -44.88 33.04 -40.89
N ALA A 614 -44.96 33.20 -39.56
CA ALA A 614 -46.16 33.33 -38.69
C ALA A 614 -45.67 33.09 -37.24
N GLY A 615 -45.99 33.83 -36.18
CA GLY A 615 -46.93 34.93 -35.95
C GLY A 615 -47.33 34.88 -34.46
N GLY A 616 -47.19 36.01 -33.76
CA GLY A 616 -47.86 36.33 -32.47
C GLY A 616 -47.12 35.91 -31.19
N ALA A 617 -47.22 36.59 -30.05
CA ALA A 617 -47.78 37.89 -29.66
C ALA A 617 -47.46 38.09 -28.15
N ALA A 618 -47.57 39.35 -27.66
CA ALA A 618 -47.62 39.81 -26.26
C ALA A 618 -46.29 39.80 -25.46
N SER A 619 -45.68 40.96 -25.10
CA SER A 619 -46.10 41.99 -24.12
C SER A 619 -46.27 41.40 -22.71
N GLU A 620 -45.56 41.80 -21.66
CA GLU A 620 -45.58 43.12 -21.01
C GLU A 620 -44.62 43.09 -19.78
N ARG A 621 -43.99 44.24 -19.45
CA ARG A 621 -43.90 44.91 -18.11
C ARG A 621 -43.55 44.07 -16.84
N ILE A 622 -42.83 44.52 -15.80
CA ILE A 622 -42.50 45.84 -15.23
C ILE A 622 -41.47 45.65 -14.08
N MET A 623 -40.59 46.64 -13.96
CA MET A 623 -39.90 47.28 -12.80
C MET A 623 -39.55 46.57 -11.47
N GLY A 624 -38.32 46.93 -11.04
CA GLY A 624 -37.98 47.43 -9.69
C GLY A 624 -37.10 46.48 -8.86
N ASP A 625 -36.12 46.88 -8.07
CA ASP A 625 -35.44 48.14 -7.75
C ASP A 625 -34.27 47.78 -6.79
N SER A 626 -33.32 48.71 -6.58
CA SER A 626 -32.26 48.79 -5.54
C SER A 626 -31.08 47.82 -5.68
N GLY A 627 -29.83 48.25 -5.86
CA GLY A 627 -29.02 49.22 -5.07
C GLY A 627 -28.07 48.37 -4.20
N SER A 628 -26.74 48.49 -4.11
CA SER A 628 -25.71 49.53 -4.24
C SER A 628 -24.38 48.76 -4.48
N GLY A 629 -23.42 49.19 -5.31
CA GLY A 629 -22.57 50.36 -5.10
C GLY A 629 -21.37 50.02 -4.22
N GLU A 630 -20.21 49.71 -4.81
CA GLU A 630 -18.95 50.44 -4.56
C GLU A 630 -17.79 49.88 -5.39
N ALA A 631 -17.13 50.82 -6.08
CA ALA A 631 -15.91 50.64 -6.84
C ALA A 631 -14.82 51.50 -6.18
N ALA A 632 -13.57 51.03 -6.18
CA ALA A 632 -12.42 51.93 -6.09
C ALA A 632 -11.19 51.27 -6.71
N ALA A 633 -10.87 51.68 -7.93
CA ALA A 633 -9.54 51.63 -8.50
C ALA A 633 -8.79 52.92 -8.13
N GLY A 634 -7.48 52.84 -7.92
CA GLY A 634 -6.62 54.00 -7.71
C GLY A 634 -5.15 53.66 -7.94
N ALA A 635 -4.61 54.14 -9.05
CA ALA A 635 -3.22 54.00 -9.50
C ALA A 635 -2.36 55.21 -9.11
N ALA A 636 -1.04 55.03 -8.99
CA ALA A 636 0.06 55.99 -9.25
C ALA A 636 1.42 55.33 -8.87
N SER A 637 2.35 55.02 -9.78
CA SER A 637 3.46 55.85 -10.33
C SER A 637 4.34 56.53 -9.26
N GLY A 638 5.69 56.49 -9.24
CA GLY A 638 6.76 55.96 -10.09
C GLY A 638 8.13 56.52 -9.62
N GLN A 639 9.25 55.87 -10.01
CA GLN A 639 10.65 56.40 -10.15
C GLN A 639 11.35 56.98 -8.88
N THR A 640 12.65 56.84 -8.54
CA THR A 640 13.93 56.60 -9.26
C THR A 640 15.09 56.44 -8.24
N ALA A 641 16.19 55.78 -8.68
CA ALA A 641 17.62 56.07 -8.40
C ALA A 641 18.36 55.67 -7.09
N ASP A 642 19.28 54.70 -7.27
CA ASP A 642 20.75 54.78 -7.15
C ASP A 642 21.51 54.81 -5.78
N LYS A 643 22.36 53.76 -5.65
CA LYS A 643 23.71 53.61 -5.01
C LYS A 643 23.95 53.26 -3.52
N PRO A 644 25.10 52.56 -3.25
CA PRO A 644 25.31 51.67 -2.10
C PRO A 644 26.25 52.22 -1.02
N ARG A 645 26.22 51.60 0.17
CA ARG A 645 27.21 51.63 1.26
C ARG A 645 27.08 50.27 1.97
N GLY A 646 28.09 49.49 2.37
CA GLY A 646 29.49 49.77 2.65
C GLY A 646 29.81 49.43 4.11
N GLY A 647 30.04 48.13 4.42
CA GLY A 647 30.80 47.61 5.59
C GLY A 647 30.04 47.34 6.91
N PRO A 648 30.63 46.58 7.87
CA PRO A 648 31.95 45.94 7.85
C PRO A 648 31.92 44.41 7.95
N ALA A 649 33.04 43.81 7.51
CA ALA A 649 33.40 42.42 7.68
C ALA A 649 33.72 42.08 9.14
N LEU A 650 33.30 40.89 9.60
CA LEU A 650 33.92 40.22 10.72
C LEU A 650 34.63 38.97 10.17
N ILE A 651 35.95 39.03 10.21
CA ILE A 651 36.86 37.89 10.14
C ILE A 651 36.84 37.28 11.55
N VAL A 652 36.54 35.99 11.66
CA VAL A 652 36.91 35.20 12.83
C VAL A 652 37.65 33.98 12.31
N ASP A 653 38.87 33.86 12.80
CA ASP A 653 39.88 32.87 12.46
C ASP A 653 39.41 31.43 12.72
N ASP A 654 39.95 30.54 11.89
CA ASP A 654 40.06 29.11 12.11
C ASP A 654 40.81 28.84 13.43
N ASP A 655 40.20 28.09 14.34
CA ASP A 655 40.84 27.18 15.31
C ASP A 655 39.81 26.83 16.40
N GLU A 656 39.06 25.73 16.24
CA GLU A 656 38.64 24.83 17.33
C GLU A 656 38.15 23.51 16.70
N GLY A 657 39.10 22.69 16.28
CA GLY A 657 38.85 21.26 16.09
C GLY A 657 38.62 20.62 17.45
N PHE A 658 37.43 20.04 17.67
CA PHE A 658 37.19 19.14 18.80
C PHE A 658 37.83 17.77 18.48
N PRO A 659 38.87 17.32 19.20
CA PRO A 659 39.35 15.97 19.10
C PRO A 659 38.46 15.08 19.98
N LEU A 660 37.77 14.12 19.37
CA LEU A 660 37.26 12.95 20.10
C LEU A 660 38.43 11.98 20.21
N ASP A 661 39.26 12.13 21.25
CA ASP A 661 40.21 11.11 21.66
C ASP A 661 39.43 9.88 22.14
N PHE A 662 39.66 8.77 21.43
CA PHE A 662 39.07 7.45 21.65
C PHE A 662 40.04 6.50 22.39
N ASP A 663 40.96 7.04 23.16
CA ASP A 663 41.93 6.27 23.95
C ASP A 663 41.79 6.68 25.42
N ASP A 664 40.92 5.96 26.15
CA ASP A 664 41.03 5.70 27.60
C ASP A 664 39.78 4.92 28.04
N TYR A 665 39.79 3.61 27.80
CA TYR A 665 38.94 2.69 28.56
C TYR A 665 39.78 1.50 29.01
N ASP A 666 40.20 1.58 30.27
CA ASP A 666 40.62 0.45 31.07
C ASP A 666 39.52 -0.61 31.09
N GLU A 667 39.90 -1.84 30.75
CA GLU A 667 39.13 -3.05 31.01
C GLU A 667 38.86 -3.18 32.53
N PRO A 668 37.65 -3.61 32.92
CA PRO A 668 37.51 -4.40 34.12
C PRO A 668 37.11 -5.82 33.72
N GLY A 669 38.00 -6.76 34.02
CA GLY A 669 37.69 -8.17 34.09
C GLY A 669 36.74 -8.51 35.25
N ALA A 670 36.25 -9.75 35.17
CA ALA A 670 35.28 -10.48 36.00
C ALA A 670 33.83 -10.42 35.51
#